data_AF-I1H2L8-F1
#
_entry.id   AF-I1H2L8-F1
#
_cell.length_a   1.000
_cell.length_b   1.000
_cell.length_c   1.000
_cell.angle_alpha   90.00
_cell.angle_beta   90.00
_cell.angle_gamma   90.00
#
_symmetry.space_group_name_H-M   'P 1'
#
loop_
_entity.id
_entity.type
_entity.pdbx_description
1 polymer ?
#
loop_
_entity_poly.entity_id
_entity_poly.type
_entity_poly.pdbx_seq_one_letter_code
_entity_poly.pdbx_strand_id
1 'polypeptide(L)'
;MAMSNSILLSLFFISSAALADVQGCSCLRFTYPSFDITNKDDFSFSPGSAIANGSLQITSNTGNLSNQSGRVVYARETLKLWNRKDAALTSFRTEFVLNILPQNGAGEGMAFILTNNSSLPSDSSGQWLGVCNNQTDGAPTNRIVAVEFDTCKSSKDDLDSNHVGLDLNSIKSDKQYPLSNLSIILSSGSDVFVSIKYNSTRHVFLVSIIQYNTTGNGGHTWRETWLVDLSQHLRDEIYLGFAGSTGDYTELNQIKSWNFTTIDDDAVVETRHVRKVFLSLVTLILFPICWFLVLLMRRRVKQQTRLAYCNLEKMIDAHGPIRFKIKELKHATANFSPHRKLGRGGGGTVYLGYLNRLNMEVAVKRVSANNSSSRGEKEFVAEVNTIGKLSHRNLVKLVGLCHEGGELLLVYDYFPMGSLDKHLFSHATVCTSSSDTSTPELTWERRYRIICGVASALDYLHHGSSKRILHRDVKASNVMLDEEYNARLGDFGLARVIQIDGVTHHSTQAVAGTRGYMAHESFFTGHASLDTDVYAFGVFVMEVISGKSPSRSMLYDREELYIVDWTWRHYSEGKVLETADAVLGVVYNEAQMDCTVRLALACCHPNPRERPSMRTAVQVLIGGMPAPDPPFEKPTFVWPLSGKQQEIELRHVGVLFTGQLSFCSKTSTSLTGR
;
A
#
# COMPACT_ATOMS: atom_id res chain seq x y z
N MET A 1 33.63 8.35 -23.94
CA MET A 1 32.70 7.30 -23.45
C MET A 1 33.34 5.90 -23.44
N ALA A 2 34.66 5.77 -23.21
CA ALA A 2 35.38 4.48 -23.29
C ALA A 2 36.19 4.13 -22.02
N MET A 3 36.33 5.04 -21.05
CA MET A 3 37.06 4.77 -19.79
C MET A 3 36.18 4.30 -18.63
N SER A 4 34.85 4.23 -18.80
CA SER A 4 33.93 3.85 -17.71
C SER A 4 33.65 2.34 -17.61
N ASN A 5 34.02 1.55 -18.63
CA ASN A 5 33.66 0.12 -18.68
C ASN A 5 34.74 -0.81 -18.11
N SER A 6 35.99 -0.37 -18.00
CA SER A 6 37.11 -1.22 -17.53
C SER A 6 37.18 -1.38 -16.01
N ILE A 7 36.54 -0.49 -15.25
CA ILE A 7 36.50 -0.53 -13.78
C ILE A 7 35.41 -1.49 -13.28
N LEU A 8 34.32 -1.67 -14.04
CA LEU A 8 33.26 -2.61 -13.68
C LEU A 8 33.64 -4.08 -13.92
N LEU A 9 34.44 -4.38 -14.96
CA LEU A 9 34.89 -5.75 -15.21
C LEU A 9 35.93 -6.25 -14.20
N SER A 10 36.81 -5.36 -13.72
CA SER A 10 37.87 -5.72 -12.75
C SER A 10 37.31 -6.01 -11.36
N LEU A 11 36.17 -5.39 -10.99
CA LEU A 11 35.47 -5.69 -9.73
C LEU A 11 34.70 -7.01 -9.77
N PHE A 12 34.33 -7.52 -10.95
CA PHE A 12 33.60 -8.78 -11.11
C PHE A 12 34.51 -10.01 -10.96
N PHE A 13 35.78 -9.91 -11.37
CA PHE A 13 36.76 -11.00 -11.25
C PHE A 13 37.33 -11.20 -9.84
N ILE A 14 37.31 -10.17 -8.99
CA ILE A 14 37.76 -10.29 -7.60
C ILE A 14 36.70 -10.98 -6.72
N SER A 15 35.41 -10.93 -7.10
CA SER A 15 34.36 -11.66 -6.39
C SER A 15 34.30 -13.17 -6.70
N SER A 16 34.86 -13.62 -7.83
CA SER A 16 34.86 -15.04 -8.20
C SER A 16 36.04 -15.84 -7.64
N ALA A 17 37.07 -15.18 -7.11
CA ALA A 17 38.28 -15.84 -6.60
C ALA A 17 38.22 -16.20 -5.09
N ALA A 18 37.15 -15.83 -4.38
CA ALA A 18 36.99 -16.07 -2.93
C ALA A 18 36.06 -17.24 -2.57
N LEU A 19 35.78 -18.13 -3.52
CA LEU A 19 34.91 -19.31 -3.33
C LEU A 19 35.62 -20.65 -3.46
N ALA A 20 36.96 -20.64 -3.57
CA ALA A 20 37.74 -21.84 -3.43
C ALA A 20 38.42 -21.81 -2.06
N ASP A 21 38.17 -22.88 -1.29
CA ASP A 21 38.91 -23.31 -0.12
C ASP A 21 38.38 -22.85 1.26
N VAL A 22 37.39 -23.59 1.78
CA VAL A 22 37.30 -23.90 3.21
C VAL A 22 36.89 -25.37 3.34
N GLN A 23 37.89 -26.23 3.33
CA GLN A 23 37.78 -27.62 3.77
C GLN A 23 37.89 -27.62 5.31
N GLY A 24 36.85 -28.07 6.04
CA GLY A 24 37.01 -28.40 7.47
C GLY A 24 35.77 -28.32 8.37
N CYS A 25 34.79 -29.22 8.21
CA CYS A 25 34.09 -29.79 9.38
C CYS A 25 33.47 -31.15 9.03
N SER A 26 33.83 -32.19 9.79
CA SER A 26 33.36 -33.57 9.61
C SER A 26 31.91 -33.69 10.11
N CYS A 27 30.95 -33.38 9.24
CA CYS A 27 29.55 -33.66 9.50
C CYS A 27 29.21 -35.07 8.96
N LEU A 28 28.88 -36.01 9.86
CA LEU A 28 28.28 -37.28 9.42
C LEU A 28 26.96 -36.95 8.72
N ARG A 29 26.91 -37.25 7.42
CA ARG A 29 25.75 -37.00 6.56
C ARG A 29 25.66 -38.04 5.47
N PHE A 30 24.47 -38.60 5.31
CA PHE A 30 24.14 -39.46 4.17
C PHE A 30 22.66 -39.35 3.81
N THR A 31 22.34 -39.73 2.58
CA THR A 31 20.95 -39.77 2.10
C THR A 31 20.79 -40.92 1.12
N TYR A 32 19.88 -41.83 1.43
CA TYR A 32 19.47 -42.96 0.60
C TYR A 32 17.98 -42.82 0.28
N PRO A 33 17.60 -42.35 -0.92
CA PRO A 33 16.19 -42.25 -1.31
C PRO A 33 15.54 -43.62 -1.57
N SER A 34 16.35 -44.64 -1.84
CA SER A 34 16.01 -46.06 -1.97
C SER A 34 17.27 -46.89 -1.70
N PHE A 35 17.12 -48.21 -1.52
CA PHE A 35 18.24 -49.12 -1.30
C PHE A 35 18.34 -50.18 -2.39
N ASP A 36 19.53 -50.31 -2.97
CA ASP A 36 19.83 -51.36 -3.93
C ASP A 36 21.18 -52.04 -3.60
N ILE A 37 21.53 -53.04 -4.42
CA ILE A 37 22.75 -53.84 -4.19
C ILE A 37 24.04 -53.01 -4.21
N THR A 38 24.04 -51.84 -4.85
CA THR A 38 25.21 -50.96 -4.94
C THR A 38 25.54 -50.31 -3.59
N ASN A 39 24.56 -50.18 -2.71
CA ASN A 39 24.75 -49.60 -1.38
C ASN A 39 24.98 -50.67 -0.30
N LYS A 40 25.04 -51.96 -0.66
CA LYS A 40 25.13 -53.07 0.30
C LYS A 40 26.36 -52.94 1.21
N ASP A 41 27.51 -52.53 0.68
CA ASP A 41 28.75 -52.40 1.44
C ASP A 41 28.72 -51.21 2.43
N ASP A 42 27.72 -50.34 2.33
CA ASP A 42 27.55 -49.22 3.26
C ASP A 42 26.90 -49.66 4.59
N PHE A 43 26.37 -50.90 4.65
CA PHE A 43 25.63 -51.42 5.79
C PHE A 43 26.15 -52.79 6.24
N SER A 44 26.02 -53.06 7.54
CA SER A 44 26.22 -54.38 8.15
C SER A 44 24.87 -55.02 8.42
N PHE A 45 24.72 -56.28 8.03
CA PHE A 45 23.47 -57.05 8.11
C PHE A 45 23.65 -58.22 9.08
N SER A 46 22.72 -58.40 10.02
CA SER A 46 22.58 -59.64 10.76
C SER A 46 22.01 -60.75 9.86
N PRO A 47 22.12 -62.04 10.25
CA PRO A 47 21.37 -63.11 9.60
C PRO A 47 19.88 -62.75 9.49
N GLY A 48 19.27 -63.04 8.34
CA GLY A 48 17.86 -62.75 8.07
C GLY A 48 17.55 -61.32 7.58
N SER A 49 18.50 -60.38 7.69
CA SER A 49 18.35 -59.02 7.15
C SER A 49 19.07 -58.86 5.80
N ALA A 50 18.52 -58.04 4.90
CA ALA A 50 19.07 -57.86 3.55
C ALA A 50 18.58 -56.56 2.89
N ILE A 51 19.17 -56.22 1.74
CA ILE A 51 18.57 -55.28 0.79
C ILE A 51 17.74 -56.09 -0.21
N ALA A 52 16.46 -55.77 -0.31
CA ALA A 52 15.58 -56.32 -1.33
C ALA A 52 14.43 -55.34 -1.65
N ASN A 53 13.94 -55.41 -2.89
CA ASN A 53 12.81 -54.61 -3.38
C ASN A 53 12.93 -53.09 -3.10
N GLY A 54 14.12 -52.52 -3.25
CA GLY A 54 14.34 -51.09 -3.05
C GLY A 54 14.43 -50.65 -1.57
N SER A 55 14.52 -51.59 -0.62
CA SER A 55 14.42 -51.33 0.82
C SER A 55 15.46 -52.09 1.64
N LEU A 56 15.78 -51.58 2.83
CA LEU A 56 16.43 -52.38 3.88
C LEU A 56 15.36 -53.22 4.57
N GLN A 57 15.46 -54.54 4.44
CA GLN A 57 14.62 -55.50 5.15
C GLN A 57 15.31 -55.90 6.44
N ILE A 58 14.69 -55.56 7.56
CA ILE A 58 15.22 -55.84 8.90
C ILE A 58 14.90 -57.28 9.30
N THR A 59 13.68 -57.73 9.01
CA THR A 59 13.26 -59.13 9.16
C THR A 59 13.23 -59.83 7.79
N SER A 60 13.43 -61.15 7.78
CA SER A 60 13.39 -61.94 6.54
C SER A 60 11.99 -61.96 5.94
N ASN A 61 11.90 -62.05 4.62
CA ASN A 61 10.65 -62.32 3.89
C ASN A 61 10.60 -63.75 3.30
N THR A 62 11.60 -64.59 3.58
CA THR A 62 11.68 -65.97 3.08
C THR A 62 12.11 -66.94 4.19
N GLY A 63 11.72 -68.22 4.06
CA GLY A 63 12.06 -69.26 5.03
C GLY A 63 11.12 -69.28 6.26
N ASN A 64 11.64 -69.72 7.41
CA ASN A 64 10.90 -69.66 8.67
C ASN A 64 10.90 -68.23 9.20
N LEU A 65 9.71 -67.62 9.24
CA LEU A 65 9.54 -66.23 9.62
C LEU A 65 9.17 -66.04 11.09
N SER A 66 8.84 -67.11 11.82
CA SER A 66 8.45 -67.02 13.22
C SER A 66 9.66 -66.91 14.13
N ASN A 67 9.55 -66.09 15.17
CA ASN A 67 10.59 -65.88 16.17
C ASN A 67 11.96 -65.56 15.56
N GLN A 68 11.98 -64.64 14.58
CA GLN A 68 13.21 -64.14 13.98
C GLN A 68 13.54 -62.75 14.52
N SER A 69 14.80 -62.37 14.50
CA SER A 69 15.25 -61.00 14.81
C SER A 69 16.29 -60.58 13.80
N GLY A 70 16.37 -59.28 13.55
CA GLY A 70 17.36 -58.74 12.64
C GLY A 70 17.78 -57.34 13.01
N ARG A 71 18.96 -56.96 12.50
CA ARG A 71 19.58 -55.67 12.74
C ARG A 71 20.39 -55.25 11.52
N VAL A 72 20.16 -54.03 11.07
CA VAL A 72 20.91 -53.39 9.99
C VAL A 72 21.55 -52.11 10.51
N VAL A 73 22.86 -51.99 10.36
CA VAL A 73 23.65 -50.87 10.89
C VAL A 73 24.40 -50.18 9.77
N TYR A 74 24.42 -48.85 9.77
CA TYR A 74 25.27 -48.06 8.87
C TYR A 74 26.75 -48.27 9.23
N ALA A 75 27.53 -48.81 8.29
CA ALA A 75 28.87 -49.33 8.55
C ALA A 75 30.00 -48.38 8.09
N ARG A 76 29.70 -47.34 7.30
CA ARG A 76 30.75 -46.44 6.78
C ARG A 76 31.39 -45.58 7.85
N GLU A 77 30.58 -45.07 8.77
CA GLU A 77 31.03 -44.10 9.78
C GLU A 77 30.11 -44.17 10.99
N THR A 78 30.68 -43.99 12.18
CA THR A 78 29.92 -43.91 13.44
C THR A 78 29.64 -42.45 13.80
N LEU A 79 28.48 -42.21 14.41
CA LEU A 79 28.16 -40.91 14.98
C LEU A 79 29.07 -40.66 16.20
N LYS A 80 29.83 -39.57 16.15
CA LYS A 80 30.56 -39.06 17.31
C LYS A 80 29.61 -38.35 18.25
N LEU A 81 29.48 -38.86 19.48
CA LEU A 81 28.58 -38.29 20.48
C LEU A 81 29.11 -36.95 20.99
N TRP A 82 30.43 -36.83 21.12
CA TRP A 82 31.09 -35.58 21.51
C TRP A 82 31.84 -34.95 20.34
N ASN A 83 31.64 -33.65 20.13
CA ASN A 83 32.42 -32.86 19.21
C ASN A 83 33.85 -32.67 19.78
N ARG A 84 34.86 -33.03 18.98
CA ARG A 84 36.28 -33.00 19.38
C ARG A 84 36.82 -31.60 19.67
N LYS A 85 36.16 -30.54 19.19
CA LYS A 85 36.61 -29.16 19.40
C LYS A 85 36.18 -28.59 20.77
N ASP A 86 34.95 -28.86 21.19
CA ASP A 86 34.35 -28.18 22.36
C ASP A 86 33.85 -29.12 23.47
N ALA A 87 34.04 -30.44 23.34
CA ALA A 87 33.47 -31.46 24.23
C ALA A 87 31.93 -31.37 24.38
N ALA A 88 31.26 -30.65 23.47
CA ALA A 88 29.81 -30.54 23.41
C ALA A 88 29.20 -31.78 22.74
N LEU A 89 28.01 -32.17 23.18
CA LEU A 89 27.25 -33.26 22.57
C LEU A 89 26.79 -32.87 21.15
N THR A 90 26.81 -33.83 20.22
CA THR A 90 26.43 -33.61 18.81
C THR A 90 24.91 -33.62 18.65
N SER A 91 24.33 -32.55 18.08
CA SER A 91 22.94 -32.53 17.64
C SER A 91 22.80 -33.24 16.28
N PHE A 92 21.67 -33.90 16.03
CA PHE A 92 21.44 -34.55 14.73
C PHE A 92 19.97 -34.57 14.34
N ARG A 93 19.73 -34.86 13.07
CA ARG A 93 18.43 -35.18 12.52
C ARG A 93 18.52 -36.42 11.65
N THR A 94 17.57 -37.34 11.85
CA THR A 94 17.35 -38.50 11.00
C THR A 94 15.91 -38.50 10.49
N GLU A 95 15.73 -38.80 9.21
CA GLU A 95 14.45 -38.88 8.53
C GLU A 95 14.42 -40.18 7.71
N PHE A 96 13.36 -40.98 7.84
CA PHE A 96 13.24 -42.25 7.11
C PHE A 96 11.79 -42.60 6.82
N VAL A 97 11.59 -43.45 5.81
CA VAL A 97 10.28 -44.03 5.50
C VAL A 97 10.23 -45.46 6.01
N LEU A 98 9.41 -45.66 7.05
CA LEU A 98 9.07 -46.92 7.67
C LEU A 98 7.94 -47.60 6.88
N ASN A 99 8.05 -48.91 6.67
CA ASN A 99 6.97 -49.73 6.12
C ASN A 99 6.98 -51.09 6.82
N ILE A 100 5.90 -51.39 7.54
CA ILE A 100 5.71 -52.67 8.24
C ILE A 100 4.53 -53.38 7.59
N LEU A 101 4.82 -54.50 6.93
CA LEU A 101 3.84 -55.26 6.16
C LEU A 101 3.51 -56.60 6.85
N PRO A 102 2.32 -56.75 7.46
CA PRO A 102 1.85 -58.01 8.03
C PRO A 102 1.89 -59.16 7.01
N GLN A 103 2.33 -60.33 7.44
CA GLN A 103 2.26 -61.55 6.62
C GLN A 103 1.15 -62.47 7.11
N ASN A 104 1.14 -62.82 8.40
CA ASN A 104 0.12 -63.66 9.04
C ASN A 104 -0.46 -63.03 10.32
N GLY A 105 -0.19 -61.75 10.55
CA GLY A 105 -0.65 -60.95 11.69
C GLY A 105 0.26 -59.73 11.87
N ALA A 106 -0.05 -58.86 12.84
CA ALA A 106 0.89 -57.84 13.28
C ALA A 106 1.99 -58.55 14.10
N GLY A 107 3.23 -58.42 13.66
CA GLY A 107 4.40 -58.94 14.37
C GLY A 107 4.79 -58.02 15.52
N GLU A 108 6.04 -58.10 15.96
CA GLU A 108 6.54 -57.42 17.16
C GLU A 108 6.88 -55.94 16.90
N GLY A 109 7.15 -55.57 15.65
CA GLY A 109 7.53 -54.23 15.24
C GLY A 109 9.03 -54.07 14.98
N MET A 110 9.49 -52.82 15.04
CA MET A 110 10.90 -52.48 14.85
C MET A 110 11.27 -51.14 15.50
N ALA A 111 12.57 -50.86 15.62
CA ALA A 111 13.07 -49.65 16.26
C ALA A 111 14.22 -49.00 15.46
N PHE A 112 14.27 -47.67 15.48
CA PHE A 112 15.48 -46.93 15.13
C PHE A 112 16.43 -46.95 16.33
N ILE A 113 17.68 -47.39 16.13
CA ILE A 113 18.63 -47.61 17.22
C ILE A 113 19.86 -46.72 17.12
N LEU A 114 20.29 -46.23 18.29
CA LEU A 114 21.59 -45.66 18.57
C LEU A 114 22.29 -46.60 19.54
N THR A 115 23.41 -47.20 19.15
CA THR A 115 24.06 -48.19 20.01
C THR A 115 25.58 -48.16 19.89
N ASN A 116 26.28 -48.52 20.97
CA ASN A 116 27.72 -48.82 20.89
C ASN A 116 28.01 -50.29 20.53
N ASN A 117 26.96 -51.13 20.41
CA ASN A 117 27.05 -52.56 20.11
C ASN A 117 26.36 -52.88 18.78
N SER A 118 27.12 -53.00 17.68
CA SER A 118 26.55 -53.21 16.34
C SER A 118 25.97 -54.62 16.11
N SER A 119 26.42 -55.62 16.88
CA SER A 119 25.95 -57.00 16.76
C SER A 119 24.50 -57.19 17.25
N LEU A 120 23.76 -58.09 16.61
CA LEU A 120 22.44 -58.51 17.07
C LEU A 120 22.55 -59.33 18.37
N PRO A 121 21.80 -59.03 19.44
CA PRO A 121 21.80 -59.86 20.65
C PRO A 121 21.25 -61.26 20.37
N SER A 122 21.82 -62.28 21.01
CA SER A 122 21.29 -63.65 20.91
C SER A 122 19.89 -63.73 21.51
N ASP A 123 19.04 -64.58 20.94
CA ASP A 123 17.68 -64.86 21.44
C ASP A 123 16.83 -63.58 21.64
N SER A 124 16.95 -62.64 20.70
CA SER A 124 16.30 -61.32 20.74
C SER A 124 15.06 -61.21 19.83
N SER A 125 14.47 -62.34 19.45
CA SER A 125 13.19 -62.38 18.73
C SER A 125 12.00 -62.15 19.65
N GLY A 126 10.78 -62.06 19.09
CA GLY A 126 9.57 -61.82 19.86
C GLY A 126 9.63 -60.45 20.54
N GLN A 127 9.15 -60.41 21.79
CA GLN A 127 9.09 -59.19 22.62
C GLN A 127 10.36 -58.35 22.63
N TRP A 128 11.54 -58.92 22.38
CA TRP A 128 12.82 -58.23 22.54
C TRP A 128 13.24 -57.32 21.36
N LEU A 129 12.49 -57.32 20.25
CA LEU A 129 12.67 -56.44 19.08
C LEU A 129 14.05 -56.41 18.42
N GLY A 130 14.92 -57.39 18.71
CA GLY A 130 16.33 -57.30 18.35
C GLY A 130 17.06 -56.16 19.06
N VAL A 131 16.48 -55.53 20.10
CA VAL A 131 17.05 -54.42 20.88
C VAL A 131 17.86 -54.93 22.07
N CYS A 132 17.29 -55.87 22.84
CA CYS A 132 17.94 -56.52 23.98
C CYS A 132 17.63 -58.02 24.01
N ASN A 133 17.90 -58.69 25.13
CA ASN A 133 17.45 -60.04 25.43
C ASN A 133 17.28 -60.17 26.95
N ASN A 134 16.91 -61.37 27.42
CA ASN A 134 16.70 -61.62 28.85
C ASN A 134 17.93 -61.35 29.77
N GLN A 135 19.13 -61.23 29.21
CA GLN A 135 20.35 -60.92 29.97
C GLN A 135 20.72 -59.43 29.92
N THR A 136 20.41 -58.73 28.82
CA THR A 136 20.81 -57.34 28.61
C THR A 136 19.71 -56.33 28.89
N ASP A 137 18.46 -56.79 29.06
CA ASP A 137 17.34 -55.91 29.39
C ASP A 137 17.57 -55.14 30.71
N GLY A 138 17.52 -53.81 30.64
CA GLY A 138 17.79 -52.91 31.76
C GLY A 138 19.27 -52.81 32.15
N ALA A 139 20.17 -53.58 31.53
CA ALA A 139 21.59 -53.56 31.86
C ALA A 139 22.30 -52.35 31.23
N PRO A 140 23.10 -51.57 31.99
CA PRO A 140 23.88 -50.46 31.43
C PRO A 140 24.93 -50.89 30.39
N THR A 141 25.24 -52.18 30.31
CA THR A 141 26.14 -52.78 29.30
C THR A 141 25.46 -52.94 27.93
N ASN A 142 24.13 -52.89 27.85
CA ASN A 142 23.39 -52.98 26.60
C ASN A 142 23.70 -51.81 25.66
N ARG A 143 23.90 -50.61 26.22
CA ARG A 143 24.35 -49.38 25.53
C ARG A 143 23.52 -49.11 24.27
N ILE A 144 22.22 -48.96 24.45
CA ILE A 144 21.27 -48.70 23.37
C ILE A 144 20.23 -47.67 23.80
N VAL A 145 19.92 -46.77 22.87
CA VAL A 145 18.77 -45.89 22.91
C VAL A 145 17.98 -46.15 21.64
N ALA A 146 16.71 -46.50 21.77
CA ALA A 146 15.88 -46.83 20.62
C ALA A 146 14.58 -46.02 20.62
N VAL A 147 14.13 -45.64 19.41
CA VAL A 147 12.77 -45.18 19.19
C VAL A 147 12.03 -46.34 18.54
N GLU A 148 11.13 -46.92 19.32
CA GLU A 148 10.38 -48.13 19.02
C GLU A 148 9.09 -47.81 18.25
N PHE A 149 8.75 -48.68 17.31
CA PHE A 149 7.50 -48.70 16.55
C PHE A 149 6.88 -50.09 16.74
N ASP A 150 6.14 -50.25 17.84
CA ASP A 150 5.56 -51.50 18.31
C ASP A 150 4.23 -51.78 17.60
N THR A 151 4.07 -53.02 17.14
CA THR A 151 2.85 -53.53 16.48
C THR A 151 2.21 -54.72 17.19
N CYS A 152 2.73 -55.14 18.34
CA CYS A 152 2.19 -56.23 19.15
C CYS A 152 2.41 -55.98 20.64
N LYS A 153 1.31 -55.99 21.41
CA LYS A 153 1.34 -55.94 22.86
C LYS A 153 1.91 -57.23 23.45
N SER A 154 3.23 -57.31 23.58
CA SER A 154 3.96 -58.51 24.01
C SER A 154 4.28 -58.52 25.51
N SER A 155 4.20 -57.36 26.18
CA SER A 155 4.36 -57.18 27.62
C SER A 155 3.11 -56.62 28.30
N LYS A 156 3.05 -56.76 29.63
CA LYS A 156 2.03 -56.09 30.46
C LYS A 156 2.25 -54.58 30.56
N ASP A 157 3.50 -54.14 30.35
CA ASP A 157 3.88 -52.74 30.43
C ASP A 157 3.54 -51.95 29.16
N ASP A 158 3.28 -52.63 28.04
CA ASP A 158 2.89 -52.02 26.76
C ASP A 158 1.46 -51.47 26.84
N LEU A 159 1.22 -50.30 26.25
CA LEU A 159 -0.11 -49.69 26.24
C LEU A 159 -1.08 -50.49 25.37
N ASP A 160 -0.76 -50.60 24.08
CA ASP A 160 -1.54 -51.29 23.04
C ASP A 160 -0.61 -51.86 21.95
N SER A 161 -1.18 -52.61 21.01
CA SER A 161 -0.45 -53.25 19.90
C SER A 161 -0.15 -52.30 18.73
N ASN A 162 -0.04 -50.98 18.98
CA ASN A 162 0.24 -49.98 17.94
C ASN A 162 0.67 -48.66 18.59
N HIS A 163 1.92 -48.59 19.04
CA HIS A 163 2.46 -47.43 19.74
C HIS A 163 3.88 -47.07 19.30
N VAL A 164 4.29 -45.86 19.67
CA VAL A 164 5.67 -45.39 19.52
C VAL A 164 6.28 -45.22 20.91
N GLY A 165 7.48 -45.78 21.08
CA GLY A 165 8.18 -45.90 22.34
C GLY A 165 9.56 -45.25 22.33
N LEU A 166 10.08 -44.94 23.52
CA LEU A 166 11.46 -44.56 23.77
C LEU A 166 12.06 -45.52 24.77
N ASP A 167 13.02 -46.29 24.29
CA ASP A 167 13.68 -47.36 25.03
C ASP A 167 15.09 -46.97 25.42
N LEU A 168 15.40 -47.13 26.70
CA LEU A 168 16.69 -46.76 27.29
C LEU A 168 17.32 -48.00 27.95
N ASN A 169 18.21 -48.68 27.23
CA ASN A 169 18.85 -49.95 27.63
C ASN A 169 17.89 -51.11 27.97
N SER A 170 16.59 -50.92 27.87
CA SER A 170 15.55 -51.91 28.17
C SER A 170 14.52 -51.90 27.06
N ILE A 171 13.82 -53.02 26.90
CA ILE A 171 12.63 -53.11 26.04
C ILE A 171 11.42 -52.39 26.66
N LYS A 172 11.46 -52.12 27.97
CA LYS A 172 10.43 -51.33 28.61
C LYS A 172 10.62 -49.86 28.27
N SER A 173 9.71 -49.32 27.47
CA SER A 173 9.64 -47.91 27.13
C SER A 173 9.59 -46.98 28.35
N ASP A 174 10.52 -46.02 28.43
CA ASP A 174 10.50 -44.93 29.43
C ASP A 174 9.36 -43.93 29.12
N LYS A 175 9.07 -43.76 27.82
CA LYS A 175 7.95 -42.98 27.29
C LYS A 175 7.32 -43.77 26.15
N GLN A 176 6.00 -43.85 26.13
CA GLN A 176 5.23 -44.53 25.08
C GLN A 176 3.94 -43.77 24.79
N TYR A 177 3.50 -43.78 23.53
CA TYR A 177 2.27 -43.12 23.09
C TYR A 177 1.48 -43.99 22.10
N PRO A 178 0.19 -44.28 22.37
CA PRO A 178 -0.63 -45.12 21.49
C PRO A 178 -1.04 -44.36 20.23
N LEU A 179 -0.72 -44.91 19.06
CA LEU A 179 -0.99 -44.28 17.77
C LEU A 179 -2.42 -44.55 17.27
N SER A 180 -3.08 -45.56 17.85
CA SER A 180 -4.45 -45.98 17.52
C SER A 180 -5.47 -44.84 17.58
N ASN A 181 -5.31 -43.90 18.52
CA ASN A 181 -6.19 -42.73 18.68
C ASN A 181 -6.07 -41.70 17.54
N LEU A 182 -5.02 -41.76 16.73
CA LEU A 182 -4.72 -40.80 15.67
C LEU A 182 -4.96 -41.37 14.27
N SER A 183 -5.54 -42.57 14.20
CA SER A 183 -5.74 -43.32 12.95
C SER A 183 -4.42 -43.60 12.19
N ILE A 184 -3.29 -43.60 12.91
CA ILE A 184 -2.02 -44.07 12.40
C ILE A 184 -1.93 -45.56 12.73
N ILE A 185 -1.75 -46.40 11.71
CA ILE A 185 -1.63 -47.86 11.86
C ILE A 185 -0.28 -48.27 11.29
N LEU A 186 0.67 -48.59 12.17
CA LEU A 186 2.04 -48.94 11.80
C LEU A 186 2.09 -50.18 10.91
N SER A 187 1.38 -51.24 11.31
CA SER A 187 1.27 -52.53 10.61
C SER A 187 0.26 -52.52 9.44
N SER A 188 0.08 -51.39 8.74
CA SER A 188 -0.85 -51.31 7.60
C SER A 188 -0.23 -51.66 6.25
N GLY A 189 1.10 -51.85 6.19
CA GLY A 189 1.85 -51.93 4.93
C GLY A 189 1.94 -50.59 4.16
N SER A 190 1.41 -49.49 4.71
CA SER A 190 1.51 -48.15 4.11
C SER A 190 2.80 -47.45 4.56
N ASP A 191 3.28 -46.51 3.75
CA ASP A 191 4.49 -45.74 4.06
C ASP A 191 4.23 -44.74 5.20
N VAL A 192 5.09 -44.82 6.21
CA VAL A 192 5.08 -43.96 7.39
C VAL A 192 6.37 -43.15 7.40
N PHE A 193 6.27 -41.84 7.22
CA PHE A 193 7.41 -40.95 7.31
C PHE A 193 7.73 -40.62 8.76
N VAL A 194 8.97 -40.85 9.18
CA VAL A 194 9.45 -40.61 10.53
C VAL A 194 10.57 -39.59 10.49
N SER A 195 10.51 -38.58 11.35
CA SER A 195 11.57 -37.60 11.58
C SER A 195 11.92 -37.56 13.06
N ILE A 196 13.17 -37.82 13.39
CA ILE A 196 13.72 -37.69 14.75
C ILE A 196 14.80 -36.61 14.73
N LYS A 197 14.64 -35.60 15.57
CA LYS A 197 15.65 -34.55 15.78
C LYS A 197 16.14 -34.58 17.22
N TYR A 198 17.44 -34.77 17.41
CA TYR A 198 18.08 -34.63 18.70
C TYR A 198 18.71 -33.24 18.84
N ASN A 199 18.34 -32.52 19.89
CA ASN A 199 19.01 -31.30 20.31
C ASN A 199 19.85 -31.60 21.56
N SER A 200 21.16 -31.60 21.37
CA SER A 200 22.13 -31.89 22.43
C SER A 200 22.11 -30.87 23.56
N THR A 201 22.02 -29.58 23.24
CA THR A 201 21.99 -28.48 24.22
C THR A 201 20.82 -28.55 25.18
N ARG A 202 19.67 -29.06 24.73
CA ARG A 202 18.45 -29.20 25.55
C ARG A 202 18.21 -30.64 26.01
N HIS A 203 19.04 -31.60 25.58
CA HIS A 203 18.84 -33.03 25.78
C HIS A 203 17.43 -33.49 25.38
N VAL A 204 17.02 -33.16 24.15
CA VAL A 204 15.65 -33.39 23.66
C VAL A 204 15.64 -34.19 22.36
N PHE A 205 14.84 -35.26 22.34
CA PHE A 205 14.32 -35.85 21.11
C PHE A 205 12.99 -35.23 20.72
N LEU A 206 12.91 -34.74 19.49
CA LEU A 206 11.66 -34.39 18.84
C LEU A 206 11.36 -35.48 17.81
N VAL A 207 10.34 -36.29 18.08
CA VAL A 207 9.89 -37.36 17.18
C VAL A 207 8.61 -36.92 16.49
N SER A 208 8.55 -37.14 15.18
CA SER A 208 7.40 -36.81 14.34
C SER A 208 7.11 -37.97 13.41
N ILE A 209 5.86 -38.41 13.35
CA ILE A 209 5.37 -39.49 12.50
C ILE A 209 4.27 -38.91 11.59
N ILE A 210 4.33 -39.23 10.30
CA ILE A 210 3.34 -38.82 9.31
C ILE A 210 2.97 -40.04 8.46
N GLN A 211 1.69 -40.41 8.43
CA GLN A 211 1.15 -41.44 7.54
C GLN A 211 0.16 -40.79 6.57
N TYR A 212 0.45 -40.83 5.28
CA TYR A 212 -0.40 -40.22 4.26
C TYR A 212 -1.61 -41.10 3.93
N ASN A 213 -2.78 -40.50 3.82
CA ASN A 213 -4.00 -41.20 3.42
C ASN A 213 -3.94 -41.54 1.92
N THR A 214 -4.27 -42.77 1.56
CA THR A 214 -4.35 -43.26 0.17
C THR A 214 -5.44 -42.57 -0.66
N THR A 215 -6.38 -41.85 -0.03
CA THR A 215 -7.49 -41.14 -0.70
C THR A 215 -7.22 -39.67 -1.03
N GLY A 216 -5.99 -39.19 -0.84
CA GLY A 216 -5.51 -37.92 -1.43
C GLY A 216 -5.85 -36.63 -0.68
N ASN A 217 -6.48 -36.69 0.51
CA ASN A 217 -6.70 -35.51 1.35
C ASN A 217 -6.28 -35.78 2.82
N GLY A 218 -5.15 -35.19 3.22
CA GLY A 218 -4.66 -35.17 4.61
C GLY A 218 -3.83 -36.40 5.00
N GLY A 219 -2.75 -36.18 5.76
CA GLY A 219 -1.96 -37.23 6.41
C GLY A 219 -2.17 -37.18 7.93
N HIS A 220 -2.24 -38.34 8.57
CA HIS A 220 -2.28 -38.44 10.03
C HIS A 220 -0.90 -38.14 10.57
N THR A 221 -0.81 -37.19 11.51
CA THR A 221 0.47 -36.73 12.06
C THR A 221 0.47 -36.83 13.57
N TRP A 222 1.57 -37.33 14.12
CA TRP A 222 1.87 -37.28 15.55
C TRP A 222 3.24 -36.66 15.77
N ARG A 223 3.40 -35.92 16.87
CA ARG A 223 4.68 -35.33 17.25
C ARG A 223 4.76 -35.18 18.76
N GLU A 224 5.89 -35.58 19.34
CA GLU A 224 6.14 -35.45 20.77
C GLU A 224 7.60 -35.08 21.04
N THR A 225 7.82 -34.51 22.22
CA THR A 225 9.14 -34.08 22.70
C THR A 225 9.52 -34.86 23.95
N TRP A 226 10.61 -35.63 23.88
CA TRP A 226 11.11 -36.41 25.01
C TRP A 226 12.47 -35.89 25.49
N LEU A 227 12.61 -35.75 26.80
CA LEU A 227 13.88 -35.37 27.43
C LEU A 227 14.75 -36.61 27.58
N VAL A 228 15.89 -36.62 26.89
CA VAL A 228 16.86 -37.72 26.90
C VAL A 228 18.27 -37.18 26.85
N ASP A 229 19.05 -37.48 27.87
CA ASP A 229 20.48 -37.24 27.87
C ASP A 229 21.23 -38.46 27.34
N LEU A 230 21.59 -38.43 26.05
CA LEU A 230 22.28 -39.55 25.40
C LEU A 230 23.60 -39.91 26.08
N SER A 231 24.25 -38.97 26.76
CA SER A 231 25.53 -39.20 27.45
C SER A 231 25.42 -40.16 28.65
N GLN A 232 24.21 -40.35 29.19
CA GLN A 232 23.97 -41.27 30.30
C GLN A 232 23.89 -42.73 29.82
N HIS A 233 23.50 -42.94 28.57
CA HIS A 233 23.22 -44.27 28.02
C HIS A 233 24.30 -44.74 27.04
N LEU A 234 24.84 -43.81 26.24
CA LEU A 234 25.77 -44.11 25.15
C LEU A 234 27.18 -43.57 25.43
N ARG A 235 28.15 -44.19 24.77
CA ARG A 235 29.54 -43.73 24.66
C ARG A 235 29.79 -43.16 23.26
N ASP A 236 31.01 -42.71 23.03
CA ASP A 236 31.41 -42.17 21.74
C ASP A 236 31.45 -43.29 20.72
N GLU A 237 31.36 -42.96 19.44
CA GLU A 237 31.24 -43.95 18.35
C GLU A 237 29.93 -44.75 18.46
N ILE A 238 28.86 -44.06 18.13
CA ILE A 238 27.51 -44.60 18.09
C ILE A 238 27.24 -45.14 16.68
N TYR A 239 26.88 -46.42 16.61
CA TYR A 239 26.30 -47.02 15.43
C TYR A 239 24.84 -46.59 15.28
N LEU A 240 24.48 -46.20 14.06
CA LEU A 240 23.12 -45.86 13.66
C LEU A 240 22.53 -47.04 12.91
N GLY A 241 21.29 -47.42 13.20
CA GLY A 241 20.67 -48.53 12.49
C GLY A 241 19.22 -48.75 12.85
N PHE A 242 18.75 -49.93 12.47
CA PHE A 242 17.42 -50.41 12.78
C PHE A 242 17.50 -51.85 13.31
N ALA A 243 16.66 -52.17 14.27
CA ALA A 243 16.46 -53.54 14.77
C ALA A 243 14.97 -53.86 14.72
N GLY A 244 14.62 -55.14 14.57
CA GLY A 244 13.23 -55.57 14.61
C GLY A 244 13.15 -57.08 14.75
N SER A 245 11.97 -57.57 15.11
CA SER A 245 11.74 -59.00 15.30
C SER A 245 10.36 -59.41 14.79
N THR A 246 10.16 -60.72 14.77
CA THR A 246 8.88 -61.38 14.62
C THR A 246 8.68 -62.34 15.79
N GLY A 247 7.42 -62.70 16.06
CA GLY A 247 7.02 -63.65 17.08
C GLY A 247 6.26 -64.82 16.46
N ASP A 248 5.17 -65.22 17.11
CA ASP A 248 4.20 -66.18 16.53
C ASP A 248 3.48 -65.59 15.31
N TYR A 249 3.23 -64.27 15.34
CA TYR A 249 2.83 -63.47 14.20
C TYR A 249 4.06 -62.82 13.55
N THR A 250 3.99 -62.67 12.22
CA THR A 250 5.12 -62.32 11.38
C THR A 250 4.75 -61.20 10.43
N GLU A 251 5.71 -60.32 10.23
CA GLU A 251 5.61 -59.16 9.37
C GLU A 251 6.97 -58.85 8.76
N LEU A 252 6.94 -58.14 7.64
CA LEU A 252 8.12 -57.67 6.95
C LEU A 252 8.41 -56.23 7.39
N ASN A 253 9.46 -56.06 8.18
CA ASN A 253 9.93 -54.78 8.71
C ASN A 253 10.91 -54.14 7.73
N GLN A 254 10.57 -52.99 7.16
CA GLN A 254 11.35 -52.37 6.08
C GLN A 254 11.58 -50.87 6.26
N ILE A 255 12.74 -50.40 5.80
CA ILE A 255 13.05 -48.98 5.60
C ILE A 255 13.23 -48.72 4.10
N LYS A 256 12.39 -47.85 3.55
CA LYS A 256 12.38 -47.52 2.11
C LYS A 256 13.30 -46.38 1.74
N SER A 257 13.55 -45.46 2.67
CA SER A 257 14.52 -44.37 2.50
C SER A 257 15.09 -43.94 3.85
N TRP A 258 16.30 -43.40 3.87
CA TRP A 258 16.95 -42.93 5.09
C TRP A 258 17.91 -41.77 4.83
N ASN A 259 17.71 -40.68 5.56
CA ASN A 259 18.52 -39.47 5.55
C ASN A 259 19.01 -39.19 6.97
N PHE A 260 20.30 -38.89 7.11
CA PHE A 260 20.90 -38.52 8.38
C PHE A 260 21.81 -37.31 8.23
N THR A 261 21.74 -36.38 9.17
CA THR A 261 22.59 -35.18 9.21
C THR A 261 22.95 -34.83 10.66
N THR A 262 24.23 -34.60 10.91
CA THR A 262 24.68 -33.89 12.13
C THR A 262 24.44 -32.39 11.97
N ILE A 263 24.02 -31.73 13.05
CA ILE A 263 23.73 -30.29 13.11
C ILE A 263 24.81 -29.67 13.99
N ASP A 264 25.78 -28.98 13.38
CA ASP A 264 26.84 -28.28 14.10
C ASP A 264 26.36 -26.85 14.45
N ASP A 265 26.38 -26.50 15.73
CA ASP A 265 25.98 -25.16 16.21
C ASP A 265 27.00 -24.07 15.79
N ASP A 266 28.20 -24.46 15.32
CA ASP A 266 29.27 -23.57 14.88
C ASP A 266 28.96 -22.80 13.57
N ALA A 267 28.00 -23.25 12.77
CA ALA A 267 27.57 -22.53 11.57
C ALA A 267 26.88 -21.17 11.88
N VAL A 268 26.47 -20.94 13.13
CA VAL A 268 25.78 -19.71 13.57
C VAL A 268 26.76 -18.60 13.96
N VAL A 269 28.03 -18.91 14.27
CA VAL A 269 29.01 -17.93 14.71
C VAL A 269 29.75 -17.29 13.52
N GLU A 270 30.19 -18.07 12.53
CA GLU A 270 30.84 -17.51 11.32
C GLU A 270 29.89 -16.64 10.47
N THR A 271 28.61 -17.01 10.39
CA THR A 271 27.58 -16.24 9.66
C THR A 271 27.31 -14.87 10.28
N ARG A 272 27.62 -14.66 11.57
CA ARG A 272 27.38 -13.39 12.28
C ARG A 272 28.48 -12.35 11.99
N HIS A 273 29.73 -12.78 11.80
CA HIS A 273 30.82 -11.88 11.41
C HIS A 273 30.75 -11.49 9.93
N VAL A 274 30.48 -12.44 9.04
CA VAL A 274 30.32 -12.16 7.60
C VAL A 274 29.11 -11.25 7.34
N ARG A 275 27.98 -11.44 8.05
CA ARG A 275 26.83 -10.52 7.98
C ARG A 275 27.17 -9.09 8.40
N LYS A 276 27.96 -8.90 9.47
CA LYS A 276 28.34 -7.55 9.93
C LYS A 276 29.26 -6.82 8.95
N VAL A 277 30.21 -7.53 8.34
CA VAL A 277 31.11 -6.96 7.32
C VAL A 277 30.34 -6.66 6.03
N PHE A 278 29.47 -7.57 5.57
CA PHE A 278 28.62 -7.37 4.39
C PHE A 278 27.66 -6.17 4.55
N LEU A 279 26.99 -6.05 5.71
CA LEU A 279 26.10 -4.92 5.98
C LEU A 279 26.86 -3.58 6.05
N SER A 280 28.11 -3.59 6.51
CA SER A 280 28.98 -2.41 6.55
C SER A 280 29.46 -2.00 5.15
N LEU A 281 29.77 -2.95 4.25
CA LEU A 281 30.13 -2.64 2.86
C LEU A 281 28.92 -2.15 2.03
N VAL A 282 27.75 -2.75 2.21
CA VAL A 282 26.52 -2.36 1.49
C VAL A 282 26.10 -0.93 1.88
N THR A 283 26.21 -0.56 3.16
CA THR A 283 25.92 0.80 3.62
C THR A 283 26.92 1.82 3.06
N LEU A 284 28.20 1.47 2.95
CA LEU A 284 29.25 2.35 2.41
C LEU A 284 29.10 2.62 0.90
N ILE A 285 28.45 1.72 0.15
CA ILE A 285 28.16 1.87 -1.29
C ILE A 285 26.81 2.55 -1.54
N LEU A 286 25.76 2.18 -0.79
CA LEU A 286 24.41 2.73 -1.01
C LEU A 286 24.30 4.19 -0.56
N PHE A 287 25.01 4.60 0.49
CA PHE A 287 24.97 5.97 1.00
C PHE A 287 25.42 7.03 -0.04
N PRO A 288 26.58 6.90 -0.73
CA PRO A 288 26.99 7.85 -1.76
C PRO A 288 26.08 7.82 -3.01
N ILE A 289 25.51 6.67 -3.36
CA ILE A 289 24.54 6.56 -4.48
C ILE A 289 23.26 7.32 -4.14
N CYS A 290 22.68 7.10 -2.95
CA CYS A 290 21.52 7.84 -2.47
C CYS A 290 21.81 9.34 -2.36
N TRP A 291 22.97 9.71 -1.82
CA TRP A 291 23.42 11.11 -1.76
C TRP A 291 23.53 11.75 -3.15
N PHE A 292 24.11 11.05 -4.12
CA PHE A 292 24.22 11.51 -5.50
C PHE A 292 22.84 11.67 -6.18
N LEU A 293 21.92 10.72 -5.97
CA LEU A 293 20.53 10.82 -6.46
C LEU A 293 19.80 12.01 -5.84
N VAL A 294 19.96 12.26 -4.54
CA VAL A 294 19.42 13.45 -3.87
C VAL A 294 20.02 14.73 -4.44
N LEU A 295 21.32 14.76 -4.75
CA LEU A 295 21.95 15.90 -5.41
C LEU A 295 21.42 16.14 -6.83
N LEU A 296 21.19 15.08 -7.61
CA LEU A 296 20.58 15.18 -8.94
C LEU A 296 19.13 15.69 -8.86
N MET A 297 18.34 15.22 -7.90
CA MET A 297 16.99 15.72 -7.66
C MET A 297 17.01 17.19 -7.23
N ARG A 298 17.90 17.58 -6.30
CA ARG A 298 18.09 18.97 -5.88
C ARG A 298 18.53 19.86 -7.05
N ARG A 299 19.42 19.38 -7.93
CA ARG A 299 19.84 20.09 -9.15
C ARG A 299 18.66 20.28 -10.11
N ARG A 300 17.84 19.26 -10.36
CA ARG A 300 16.64 19.36 -11.21
C ARG A 300 15.62 20.36 -10.67
N VAL A 301 15.30 20.30 -9.38
CA VAL A 301 14.38 21.26 -8.73
C VAL A 301 14.94 22.69 -8.82
N LYS A 302 16.21 22.89 -8.45
CA LYS A 302 16.86 24.21 -8.52
C LYS A 302 16.91 24.76 -9.95
N GLN A 303 17.07 23.90 -10.95
CA GLN A 303 17.07 24.29 -12.36
C GLN A 303 15.68 24.70 -12.85
N GLN A 304 14.61 23.98 -12.47
CA GLN A 304 13.23 24.38 -12.78
C GLN A 304 12.86 25.73 -12.15
N THR A 305 13.20 25.92 -10.88
CA THR A 305 13.01 27.19 -10.18
C THR A 305 13.77 28.32 -10.88
N ARG A 306 15.03 28.10 -11.27
CA ARG A 306 15.83 29.10 -12.01
C ARG A 306 15.21 29.46 -13.36
N LEU A 307 14.69 28.50 -14.12
CA LEU A 307 14.02 28.74 -15.40
C LEU A 307 12.74 29.58 -15.22
N ALA A 308 11.93 29.31 -14.20
CA ALA A 308 10.75 30.10 -13.88
C ALA A 308 11.10 31.58 -13.58
N TYR A 309 12.16 31.81 -12.79
CA TYR A 309 12.66 33.16 -12.50
C TYR A 309 13.31 33.85 -13.71
N CYS A 310 14.02 33.14 -14.58
CA CYS A 310 14.54 33.72 -15.83
C CYS A 310 13.40 34.12 -16.79
N ASN A 311 12.30 33.36 -16.83
CA ASN A 311 11.11 33.74 -17.62
C ASN A 311 10.42 34.98 -17.04
N LEU A 312 10.39 35.11 -15.70
CA LEU A 312 9.89 36.29 -15.02
C LEU A 312 10.71 37.55 -15.39
N GLU A 313 12.05 37.45 -15.37
CA GLU A 313 12.93 38.56 -15.79
C GLU A 313 12.66 38.99 -17.23
N LYS A 314 12.58 38.03 -18.17
CA LYS A 314 12.28 38.31 -19.58
C LYS A 314 10.89 38.93 -19.81
N MET A 315 9.93 38.71 -18.91
CA MET A 315 8.57 39.23 -19.03
C MET A 315 8.45 40.69 -18.61
N ILE A 316 9.25 41.12 -17.63
CA ILE A 316 9.28 42.50 -17.13
C ILE A 316 9.80 43.46 -18.23
N ASP A 317 10.78 43.03 -19.03
CA ASP A 317 11.48 43.89 -20.00
C ASP A 317 10.67 44.24 -21.27
N ALA A 318 9.48 43.66 -21.47
CA ALA A 318 8.72 43.76 -22.72
C ALA A 318 7.27 44.29 -22.56
N HIS A 319 7.06 45.29 -21.70
CA HIS A 319 5.75 45.87 -21.29
C HIS A 319 5.04 45.10 -20.14
N GLY A 320 5.79 44.42 -19.29
CA GLY A 320 5.26 43.70 -18.12
C GLY A 320 4.98 44.59 -16.89
N PRO A 321 4.53 44.00 -15.77
CA PRO A 321 4.30 44.69 -14.51
C PRO A 321 5.57 45.37 -13.98
N ILE A 322 5.43 46.53 -13.34
CA ILE A 322 6.57 47.34 -12.86
C ILE A 322 7.29 46.63 -11.71
N ARG A 323 8.63 46.59 -11.75
CA ARG A 323 9.45 46.09 -10.65
C ARG A 323 9.65 47.17 -9.58
N PHE A 324 9.11 46.92 -8.40
CA PHE A 324 9.26 47.76 -7.21
C PHE A 324 10.37 47.23 -6.30
N LYS A 325 11.04 48.13 -5.58
CA LYS A 325 11.96 47.78 -4.48
C LYS A 325 11.18 47.58 -3.19
N ILE A 326 11.63 46.69 -2.31
CA ILE A 326 10.95 46.43 -1.02
C ILE A 326 10.85 47.69 -0.16
N LYS A 327 11.87 48.56 -0.20
CA LYS A 327 11.89 49.83 0.54
C LYS A 327 10.75 50.77 0.12
N GLU A 328 10.43 50.80 -1.18
CA GLU A 328 9.34 51.61 -1.72
C GLU A 328 7.98 51.11 -1.24
N LEU A 329 7.74 49.80 -1.31
CA LEU A 329 6.48 49.20 -0.84
C LEU A 329 6.33 49.26 0.68
N LYS A 330 7.43 49.16 1.43
CA LYS A 330 7.42 49.41 2.88
C LYS A 330 7.00 50.85 3.18
N HIS A 331 7.55 51.84 2.49
CA HIS A 331 7.14 53.23 2.68
C HIS A 331 5.66 53.43 2.31
N ALA A 332 5.23 52.92 1.15
CA ALA A 332 3.85 53.03 0.67
C ALA A 332 2.82 52.44 1.65
N THR A 333 3.17 51.36 2.35
CA THR A 333 2.28 50.63 3.28
C THR A 333 2.50 50.98 4.75
N ALA A 334 3.28 52.03 5.06
CA ALA A 334 3.70 52.38 6.42
C ALA A 334 4.30 51.18 7.19
N ASN A 335 5.27 50.51 6.57
CA ASN A 335 5.92 49.27 7.02
C ASN A 335 4.95 48.10 7.23
N PHE A 336 4.00 47.91 6.31
CA PHE A 336 2.96 46.88 6.43
C PHE A 336 2.16 47.02 7.73
N SER A 337 1.80 48.25 8.09
CA SER A 337 1.08 48.56 9.32
C SER A 337 -0.25 47.79 9.38
N PRO A 338 -0.61 47.21 10.54
CA PRO A 338 -1.92 46.60 10.73
C PRO A 338 -3.09 47.53 10.42
N HIS A 339 -2.94 48.85 10.60
CA HIS A 339 -3.96 49.85 10.28
C HIS A 339 -4.23 50.01 8.79
N ARG A 340 -3.30 49.58 7.93
CA ARG A 340 -3.44 49.60 6.47
C ARG A 340 -3.84 48.23 5.92
N LYS A 341 -4.18 47.25 6.77
CA LYS A 341 -4.53 45.91 6.32
C LYS A 341 -5.96 45.90 5.75
N LEU A 342 -6.09 45.47 4.49
CA LEU A 342 -7.38 45.34 3.79
C LEU A 342 -8.02 43.96 4.02
N GLY A 343 -7.18 42.92 4.21
CA GLY A 343 -7.63 41.55 4.40
C GLY A 343 -6.49 40.54 4.52
N ARG A 344 -6.80 39.30 4.90
CA ARG A 344 -5.87 38.17 4.92
C ARG A 344 -6.59 36.91 4.41
N GLY A 345 -6.00 36.23 3.43
CA GLY A 345 -6.53 35.00 2.84
C GLY A 345 -5.44 33.95 2.61
N GLY A 346 -5.80 32.87 1.89
CA GLY A 346 -4.88 31.77 1.57
C GLY A 346 -3.63 32.21 0.81
N GLY A 347 -3.75 33.21 -0.07
CA GLY A 347 -2.65 33.77 -0.86
C GLY A 347 -1.81 34.85 -0.17
N GLY A 348 -2.08 35.19 1.10
CA GLY A 348 -1.29 36.17 1.86
C GLY A 348 -2.10 37.29 2.51
N THR A 349 -1.42 38.37 2.88
CA THR A 349 -2.03 39.56 3.51
C THR A 349 -1.99 40.73 2.55
N VAL A 350 -3.10 41.46 2.42
CA VAL A 350 -3.22 42.60 1.51
C VAL A 350 -3.25 43.90 2.32
N TYR A 351 -2.46 44.88 1.90
CA TYR A 351 -2.33 46.19 2.53
C TYR A 351 -2.68 47.31 1.55
N LEU A 352 -3.31 48.37 2.04
CA LEU A 352 -3.46 49.63 1.34
C LEU A 352 -2.12 50.36 1.31
N GLY A 353 -1.64 50.66 0.11
CA GLY A 353 -0.44 51.43 -0.14
C GLY A 353 -0.73 52.69 -0.94
N TYR A 354 0.13 53.69 -0.81
CA TYR A 354 0.13 54.85 -1.69
C TYR A 354 1.50 54.98 -2.36
N LEU A 355 1.54 54.87 -3.68
CA LEU A 355 2.77 54.93 -4.47
C LEU A 355 3.04 56.37 -4.92
N ASN A 356 3.89 57.08 -4.20
CA ASN A 356 4.27 58.47 -4.51
C ASN A 356 4.72 58.66 -5.97
N ARG A 357 5.48 57.71 -6.52
CA ARG A 357 6.02 57.78 -7.89
C ARG A 357 4.93 57.77 -8.96
N LEU A 358 3.80 57.12 -8.68
CA LEU A 358 2.67 56.99 -9.61
C LEU A 358 1.47 57.87 -9.19
N ASN A 359 1.55 58.54 -8.04
CA ASN A 359 0.45 59.29 -7.43
C ASN A 359 -0.84 58.45 -7.37
N MET A 360 -0.75 57.22 -6.86
CA MET A 360 -1.82 56.22 -6.97
C MET A 360 -1.94 55.36 -5.72
N GLU A 361 -3.18 55.13 -5.28
CA GLU A 361 -3.51 54.14 -4.26
C GLU A 361 -3.47 52.72 -4.84
N VAL A 362 -2.90 51.79 -4.09
CA VAL A 362 -2.69 50.41 -4.52
C VAL A 362 -3.01 49.41 -3.42
N ALA A 363 -3.38 48.21 -3.85
CA ALA A 363 -3.45 47.04 -2.99
C ALA A 363 -2.15 46.24 -3.09
N VAL A 364 -1.39 46.15 -2.00
CA VAL A 364 -0.13 45.41 -1.91
C VAL A 364 -0.37 44.07 -1.23
N LYS A 365 -0.42 42.99 -2.01
CA LYS A 365 -0.52 41.60 -1.54
C LYS A 365 0.87 41.09 -1.19
N ARG A 366 1.12 40.85 0.09
CA ARG A 366 2.34 40.19 0.62
C ARG A 366 2.06 38.70 0.76
N VAL A 367 2.71 37.88 -0.06
CA VAL A 367 2.51 36.43 -0.08
C VAL A 367 3.04 35.82 1.22
N SER A 368 2.28 34.90 1.81
CA SER A 368 2.65 34.28 3.10
C SER A 368 3.83 33.32 2.95
N ALA A 369 4.87 33.50 3.78
CA ALA A 369 6.03 32.61 3.85
C ALA A 369 5.79 31.31 4.65
N ASN A 370 4.67 31.21 5.38
CA ASN A 370 4.49 30.19 6.43
C ASN A 370 4.04 28.79 5.98
N ASN A 371 3.80 28.56 4.69
CA ASN A 371 3.38 27.23 4.20
C ASN A 371 4.40 26.69 3.18
N SER A 372 5.25 25.78 3.65
CA SER A 372 6.03 24.82 2.83
C SER A 372 6.65 25.37 1.54
N SER A 373 7.38 26.50 1.61
CA SER A 373 8.38 27.09 0.68
C SER A 373 8.22 26.96 -0.84
N SER A 374 7.09 26.49 -1.36
CA SER A 374 6.86 26.23 -2.79
C SER A 374 5.45 26.58 -3.25
N ARG A 375 4.44 26.59 -2.36
CA ARG A 375 3.07 26.95 -2.76
C ARG A 375 2.93 28.45 -3.05
N GLY A 376 3.35 29.31 -2.11
CA GLY A 376 3.28 30.77 -2.28
C GLY A 376 4.11 31.26 -3.48
N GLU A 377 5.30 30.69 -3.68
CA GLU A 377 6.13 30.97 -4.87
C GLU A 377 5.43 30.56 -6.18
N LYS A 378 4.81 29.37 -6.21
CA LYS A 378 4.06 28.91 -7.39
C LYS A 378 2.85 29.80 -7.69
N GLU A 379 2.10 30.22 -6.67
CA GLU A 379 0.96 31.14 -6.81
C GLU A 379 1.43 32.52 -7.30
N PHE A 380 2.52 33.06 -6.73
CA PHE A 380 3.14 34.30 -7.19
C PHE A 380 3.55 34.24 -8.67
N VAL A 381 4.27 33.19 -9.06
CA VAL A 381 4.72 33.01 -10.45
C VAL A 381 3.53 32.80 -11.40
N ALA A 382 2.50 32.06 -11.00
CA ALA A 382 1.30 31.85 -11.80
C ALA A 382 0.55 33.16 -12.03
N GLU A 383 0.36 33.94 -10.98
CA GLU A 383 -0.34 35.22 -11.02
C GLU A 383 0.38 36.20 -11.96
N VAL A 384 1.69 36.39 -11.77
CA VAL A 384 2.51 37.28 -12.61
C VAL A 384 2.51 36.87 -14.08
N ASN A 385 2.67 35.58 -14.38
CA ASN A 385 2.68 35.07 -15.77
C ASN A 385 1.31 35.13 -16.46
N THR A 386 0.22 35.10 -15.69
CA THR A 386 -1.14 35.07 -16.22
C THR A 386 -1.68 36.48 -16.36
N ILE A 387 -1.86 37.21 -15.25
CA ILE A 387 -2.56 38.50 -15.25
C ILE A 387 -1.69 39.65 -15.79
N GLY A 388 -0.36 39.51 -15.75
CA GLY A 388 0.57 40.57 -16.17
C GLY A 388 0.44 41.01 -17.63
N LYS A 389 -0.21 40.20 -18.47
CA LYS A 389 -0.46 40.49 -19.90
C LYS A 389 -1.94 40.61 -20.26
N LEU A 390 -2.83 40.50 -19.29
CA LEU A 390 -4.26 40.60 -19.49
C LEU A 390 -4.73 42.03 -19.27
N SER A 391 -5.63 42.49 -20.14
CA SER A 391 -6.25 43.80 -19.99
C SER A 391 -7.72 43.67 -20.36
N HIS A 392 -8.58 43.80 -19.35
CA HIS A 392 -10.03 43.74 -19.51
C HIS A 392 -10.68 44.58 -18.42
N ARG A 393 -11.77 45.29 -18.75
CA ARG A 393 -12.47 46.18 -17.81
C ARG A 393 -13.06 45.47 -16.60
N ASN A 394 -13.27 44.16 -16.66
CA ASN A 394 -13.79 43.38 -15.53
C ASN A 394 -12.72 42.48 -14.88
N LEU A 395 -11.43 42.74 -15.14
CA LEU A 395 -10.32 42.09 -14.44
C LEU A 395 -9.57 43.12 -13.59
N VAL A 396 -9.07 42.68 -12.44
CA VAL A 396 -8.10 43.44 -11.66
C VAL A 396 -6.80 43.58 -12.46
N LYS A 397 -6.19 44.75 -12.43
CA LYS A 397 -4.91 45.00 -13.11
C LYS A 397 -3.74 44.81 -12.14
N LEU A 398 -2.74 44.05 -12.56
CA LEU A 398 -1.46 43.97 -11.86
C LEU A 398 -0.57 45.14 -12.30
N VAL A 399 -0.35 46.08 -11.39
CA VAL A 399 0.49 47.27 -11.58
C VAL A 399 1.97 46.88 -11.53
N GLY A 400 2.34 46.02 -10.59
CA GLY A 400 3.73 45.67 -10.38
C GLY A 400 3.97 44.53 -9.40
N LEU A 401 5.25 44.25 -9.19
CA LEU A 401 5.72 43.20 -8.30
C LEU A 401 7.00 43.61 -7.57
N CYS A 402 7.26 42.96 -6.45
CA CYS A 402 8.55 43.00 -5.76
C CYS A 402 8.98 41.57 -5.44
N HIS A 403 10.20 41.24 -5.83
CA HIS A 403 10.90 40.03 -5.43
C HIS A 403 12.31 40.44 -4.99
N GLU A 404 12.48 40.64 -3.68
CA GLU A 404 13.71 41.15 -3.08
C GLU A 404 13.84 40.63 -1.64
N GLY A 405 15.01 40.10 -1.27
CA GLY A 405 15.28 39.66 0.12
C GLY A 405 14.36 38.55 0.64
N GLY A 406 13.82 37.68 -0.23
CA GLY A 406 12.87 36.64 0.14
C GLY A 406 11.42 37.11 0.28
N GLU A 407 11.15 38.40 0.05
CA GLU A 407 9.81 38.95 0.03
C GLU A 407 9.20 38.85 -1.37
N LEU A 408 7.96 38.33 -1.43
CA LEU A 408 7.16 38.21 -2.64
C LEU A 408 5.92 39.10 -2.49
N LEU A 409 5.87 40.19 -3.26
CA LEU A 409 4.74 41.12 -3.22
C LEU A 409 4.20 41.39 -4.62
N LEU A 410 2.87 41.50 -4.68
CA LEU A 410 2.11 41.86 -5.88
C LEU A 410 1.36 43.15 -5.59
N VAL A 411 1.35 44.05 -6.58
CA VAL A 411 0.78 45.39 -6.47
C VAL A 411 -0.33 45.53 -7.50
N TYR A 412 -1.54 45.80 -7.04
CA TYR A 412 -2.74 45.96 -7.87
C TYR A 412 -3.35 47.34 -7.69
N ASP A 413 -4.25 47.70 -8.60
CA ASP A 413 -5.16 48.83 -8.40
C ASP A 413 -5.94 48.65 -7.09
N TYR A 414 -6.12 49.74 -6.35
CA TYR A 414 -6.97 49.75 -5.16
C TYR A 414 -8.44 49.95 -5.55
N PHE A 415 -9.32 49.25 -4.86
CA PHE A 415 -10.77 49.28 -5.09
C PHE A 415 -11.46 49.68 -3.78
N PRO A 416 -12.04 50.91 -3.70
CA PRO A 416 -12.48 51.49 -2.44
C PRO A 416 -13.69 50.77 -1.84
N MET A 417 -14.58 50.23 -2.68
CA MET A 417 -15.73 49.44 -2.21
C MET A 417 -15.32 48.04 -1.74
N GLY A 418 -14.07 47.63 -1.93
CA GLY A 418 -13.57 46.34 -1.44
C GLY A 418 -14.15 45.15 -2.21
N SER A 419 -14.24 43.99 -1.54
CA SER A 419 -14.69 42.73 -2.13
C SER A 419 -16.20 42.52 -1.98
N LEU A 420 -16.82 41.88 -2.96
CA LEU A 420 -18.28 41.70 -3.04
C LEU A 420 -18.86 40.92 -1.86
N ASP A 421 -18.13 39.93 -1.34
CA ASP A 421 -18.56 39.13 -0.17
C ASP A 421 -18.84 40.00 1.07
N LYS A 422 -18.08 41.09 1.26
CA LYS A 422 -18.31 42.03 2.35
C LYS A 422 -19.66 42.72 2.22
N HIS A 423 -20.11 43.00 1.00
CA HIS A 423 -21.42 43.62 0.73
C HIS A 423 -22.57 42.61 0.85
N LEU A 424 -22.36 41.39 0.36
CA LEU A 424 -23.38 40.34 0.42
C LEU A 424 -23.65 39.87 1.87
N PHE A 425 -22.61 39.75 2.69
CA PHE A 425 -22.73 39.17 4.04
C PHE A 425 -22.70 40.19 5.19
N SER A 426 -22.58 41.50 4.90
CA SER A 426 -22.55 42.57 5.92
C SER A 426 -23.71 42.49 6.91
N HIS A 427 -24.93 42.25 6.39
CA HIS A 427 -26.16 42.20 7.18
C HIS A 427 -26.29 40.95 8.06
N ALA A 428 -25.53 39.88 7.81
CA ALA A 428 -25.55 38.68 8.67
C ALA A 428 -24.82 38.90 10.01
N THR A 429 -24.01 39.97 10.11
CA THR A 429 -23.23 40.31 11.31
C THR A 429 -23.83 41.44 12.16
N VAL A 430 -24.79 42.21 11.61
CA VAL A 430 -25.38 43.40 12.27
C VAL A 430 -26.86 43.14 12.54
N CYS A 431 -27.17 42.05 13.23
CA CYS A 431 -28.50 41.85 13.84
C CYS A 431 -28.49 42.34 15.30
N THR A 432 -27.91 43.50 15.61
CA THR A 432 -27.98 44.15 16.94
C THR A 432 -27.69 45.65 16.91
N SER A 433 -28.26 46.45 16.01
CA SER A 433 -28.59 47.87 16.32
C SER A 433 -29.22 48.62 15.14
N SER A 434 -30.41 49.18 15.44
CA SER A 434 -31.06 50.37 14.85
C SER A 434 -31.29 50.45 13.35
N SER A 435 -32.59 50.35 13.03
CA SER A 435 -33.35 51.13 12.04
C SER A 435 -32.66 52.39 11.50
N ASP A 436 -32.22 52.33 10.26
CA ASP A 436 -32.33 53.45 9.32
C ASP A 436 -32.78 52.89 7.97
N THR A 437 -33.82 53.51 7.41
CA THR A 437 -34.37 53.27 6.06
C THR A 437 -33.38 53.77 5.00
N SER A 438 -32.21 53.15 4.91
CA SER A 438 -31.30 53.32 3.78
C SER A 438 -31.58 52.20 2.77
N THR A 439 -31.80 52.56 1.51
CA THR A 439 -31.82 51.63 0.37
C THR A 439 -30.67 50.63 0.47
N PRO A 440 -30.87 49.33 0.17
CA PRO A 440 -29.79 48.36 0.24
C PRO A 440 -28.65 48.81 -0.67
N GLU A 441 -27.44 48.88 -0.12
CA GLU A 441 -26.24 49.33 -0.83
C GLU A 441 -26.00 48.49 -2.10
N LEU A 442 -26.41 47.22 -2.09
CA LEU A 442 -26.31 46.30 -3.21
C LEU A 442 -27.69 45.97 -3.82
N THR A 443 -28.25 46.92 -4.57
CA THR A 443 -29.52 46.77 -5.32
C THR A 443 -29.46 45.64 -6.37
N TRP A 444 -30.62 45.18 -6.83
CA TRP A 444 -30.70 44.18 -7.91
C TRP A 444 -29.94 44.62 -9.17
N GLU A 445 -30.08 45.87 -9.59
CA GLU A 445 -29.38 46.38 -10.78
C GLU A 445 -27.85 46.29 -10.64
N ARG A 446 -27.31 46.61 -9.46
CA ARG A 446 -25.87 46.46 -9.16
C ARG A 446 -25.47 44.99 -9.18
N ARG A 447 -26.24 44.10 -8.53
CA ARG A 447 -25.99 42.64 -8.53
C ARG A 447 -25.97 42.06 -9.95
N TYR A 448 -26.95 42.44 -10.76
CA TYR A 448 -27.04 41.99 -12.15
C TYR A 448 -25.85 42.48 -12.98
N ARG A 449 -25.47 43.76 -12.85
CA ARG A 449 -24.27 44.33 -13.50
C ARG A 449 -22.99 43.62 -13.09
N ILE A 450 -22.87 43.25 -11.81
CA ILE A 450 -21.74 42.48 -11.28
C ILE A 450 -21.68 41.09 -11.92
N ILE A 451 -22.81 40.38 -11.99
CA ILE A 451 -22.91 39.07 -12.66
C ILE A 451 -22.47 39.18 -14.12
N CYS A 452 -22.98 40.18 -14.87
CA CYS A 452 -22.58 40.45 -16.25
C CYS A 452 -21.08 40.75 -16.37
N GLY A 453 -20.52 41.53 -15.44
CA GLY A 453 -19.10 41.86 -15.41
C GLY A 453 -18.21 40.64 -15.22
N VAL A 454 -18.55 39.76 -14.27
CA VAL A 454 -17.80 38.51 -14.04
C VAL A 454 -17.95 37.54 -15.21
N ALA A 455 -19.15 37.45 -15.81
CA ALA A 455 -19.35 36.66 -17.02
C ALA A 455 -18.46 37.15 -18.19
N SER A 456 -18.42 38.47 -18.40
CA SER A 456 -17.57 39.11 -19.41
C SER A 456 -16.08 38.87 -19.15
N ALA A 457 -15.65 38.91 -17.89
CA ALA A 457 -14.28 38.59 -17.51
C ALA A 457 -13.90 37.15 -17.85
N LEU A 458 -14.75 36.19 -17.50
CA LEU A 458 -14.50 34.78 -17.77
C LEU A 458 -14.56 34.45 -19.27
N ASP A 459 -15.48 35.05 -20.04
CA ASP A 459 -15.49 34.90 -21.49
C ASP A 459 -14.19 35.42 -22.13
N TYR A 460 -13.67 36.55 -21.63
CA TYR A 460 -12.37 37.05 -22.07
C TYR A 460 -11.23 36.07 -21.74
N LEU A 461 -11.21 35.47 -20.55
CA LEU A 461 -10.20 34.47 -20.18
C LEU A 461 -10.29 33.19 -21.03
N HIS A 462 -11.51 32.72 -21.30
CA HIS A 462 -11.76 31.46 -22.00
C HIS A 462 -11.61 31.58 -23.51
N HIS A 463 -12.02 32.72 -24.10
CA HIS A 463 -12.15 32.87 -25.55
C HIS A 463 -11.56 34.17 -26.12
N GLY A 464 -11.42 35.23 -25.31
CA GLY A 464 -11.01 36.56 -25.79
C GLY A 464 -9.51 36.86 -25.69
N SER A 465 -8.77 36.11 -24.90
CA SER A 465 -7.33 36.30 -24.70
C SER A 465 -6.49 35.42 -25.63
N SER A 466 -5.21 35.77 -25.84
CA SER A 466 -4.31 35.07 -26.78
C SER A 466 -4.08 33.60 -26.46
N LYS A 467 -4.30 33.20 -25.19
CA LYS A 467 -4.20 31.83 -24.71
C LYS A 467 -5.40 31.59 -23.82
N ARG A 468 -6.00 30.40 -23.86
CA ARG A 468 -7.12 30.07 -22.97
C ARG A 468 -6.61 29.98 -21.54
N ILE A 469 -7.29 30.63 -20.60
CA ILE A 469 -6.88 30.72 -19.20
C ILE A 469 -8.02 30.22 -18.31
N LEU A 470 -7.69 29.29 -17.41
CA LEU A 470 -8.56 28.88 -16.31
C LEU A 470 -8.32 29.77 -15.10
N HIS A 471 -9.38 30.26 -14.49
CA HIS A 471 -9.31 31.05 -13.25
C HIS A 471 -9.16 30.16 -12.01
N ARG A 472 -10.00 29.13 -11.88
CA ARG A 472 -10.05 28.11 -10.82
C ARG A 472 -10.44 28.58 -9.41
N ASP A 473 -10.63 29.86 -9.19
CA ASP A 473 -11.11 30.39 -7.89
C ASP A 473 -12.15 31.52 -8.05
N VAL A 474 -13.18 31.29 -8.87
CA VAL A 474 -14.30 32.24 -9.03
C VAL A 474 -15.21 32.19 -7.80
N LYS A 475 -15.36 33.31 -7.08
CA LYS A 475 -16.19 33.48 -5.86
C LYS A 475 -16.34 34.96 -5.50
N ALA A 476 -17.34 35.34 -4.70
CA ALA A 476 -17.57 36.75 -4.34
C ALA A 476 -16.37 37.43 -3.64
N SER A 477 -15.61 36.70 -2.80
CA SER A 477 -14.43 37.26 -2.13
C SER A 477 -13.26 37.60 -3.06
N ASN A 478 -13.28 37.11 -4.30
CA ASN A 478 -12.29 37.42 -5.34
C ASN A 478 -12.81 38.45 -6.36
N VAL A 479 -14.00 39.02 -6.15
CA VAL A 479 -14.57 40.07 -7.00
C VAL A 479 -14.46 41.40 -6.26
N MET A 480 -13.64 42.30 -6.79
CA MET A 480 -13.48 43.66 -6.28
C MET A 480 -14.46 44.61 -6.94
N LEU A 481 -14.86 45.66 -6.22
CA LEU A 481 -15.82 46.66 -6.68
C LEU A 481 -15.16 48.05 -6.74
N ASP A 482 -15.28 48.72 -7.89
CA ASP A 482 -14.91 50.13 -8.02
C ASP A 482 -15.98 51.07 -7.45
N GLU A 483 -15.77 52.38 -7.54
CA GLU A 483 -16.64 53.42 -6.97
C GLU A 483 -18.08 53.34 -7.50
N GLU A 484 -18.26 52.87 -8.74
CA GLU A 484 -19.56 52.67 -9.38
C GLU A 484 -20.11 51.24 -9.23
N TYR A 485 -19.51 50.42 -8.36
CA TYR A 485 -19.86 49.01 -8.10
C TYR A 485 -19.72 48.11 -9.33
N ASN A 486 -18.82 48.43 -10.27
CA ASN A 486 -18.49 47.50 -11.35
C ASN A 486 -17.56 46.41 -10.85
N ALA A 487 -17.80 45.18 -11.31
CA ALA A 487 -17.04 44.01 -10.92
C ALA A 487 -15.67 43.92 -11.60
N ARG A 488 -14.66 43.61 -10.79
CA ARG A 488 -13.28 43.31 -11.20
C ARG A 488 -12.86 41.98 -10.60
N LEU A 489 -12.80 40.93 -11.42
CA LEU A 489 -12.36 39.61 -10.99
C LEU A 489 -10.84 39.60 -10.76
N GLY A 490 -10.41 39.12 -9.59
CA GLY A 490 -9.02 39.05 -9.16
C GLY A 490 -8.64 37.69 -8.57
N ASP A 491 -7.43 37.64 -8.00
CA ASP A 491 -6.76 36.46 -7.42
C ASP A 491 -6.48 35.32 -8.42
N PHE A 492 -5.42 35.50 -9.19
CA PHE A 492 -4.99 34.56 -10.23
C PHE A 492 -3.95 33.54 -9.73
N GLY A 493 -3.78 33.37 -8.42
CA GLY A 493 -2.79 32.46 -7.84
C GLY A 493 -2.98 30.99 -8.27
N LEU A 494 -4.22 30.57 -8.49
CA LEU A 494 -4.56 29.23 -8.98
C LEU A 494 -4.68 29.13 -10.50
N ALA A 495 -4.61 30.25 -11.22
CA ALA A 495 -4.88 30.32 -12.65
C ALA A 495 -3.90 29.48 -13.48
N ARG A 496 -4.37 28.92 -14.58
CA ARG A 496 -3.56 28.05 -15.46
C ARG A 496 -3.81 28.38 -16.92
N VAL A 497 -2.73 28.41 -17.70
CA VAL A 497 -2.78 28.59 -19.16
C VAL A 497 -2.95 27.23 -19.84
N ILE A 498 -3.96 27.13 -20.71
CA ILE A 498 -4.24 25.96 -21.53
C ILE A 498 -3.57 26.11 -22.89
N GLN A 499 -2.73 25.14 -23.29
CA GLN A 499 -2.24 25.04 -24.66
C GLN A 499 -3.35 24.50 -25.56
N ILE A 500 -3.48 25.07 -26.76
CA ILE A 500 -4.56 24.76 -27.73
C ILE A 500 -4.28 23.43 -28.46
N ASP A 501 -3.45 22.55 -27.89
CA ASP A 501 -2.93 21.34 -28.56
C ASP A 501 -3.86 20.12 -28.39
N GLY A 502 -5.18 20.33 -28.50
CA GLY A 502 -6.18 19.25 -28.52
C GLY A 502 -6.54 18.64 -27.16
N VAL A 503 -5.92 19.08 -26.05
CA VAL A 503 -6.26 18.63 -24.69
C VAL A 503 -7.33 19.55 -24.09
N THR A 504 -8.53 19.02 -23.81
CA THR A 504 -9.66 19.79 -23.26
C THR A 504 -9.63 19.98 -21.73
N HIS A 505 -8.75 19.26 -21.02
CA HIS A 505 -8.64 19.31 -19.56
C HIS A 505 -7.19 19.37 -19.08
N HIS A 506 -6.91 20.14 -18.03
CA HIS A 506 -5.61 20.14 -17.36
C HIS A 506 -5.64 19.22 -16.14
N SER A 507 -4.90 18.12 -16.21
CA SER A 507 -4.62 17.30 -15.03
C SER A 507 -3.65 18.08 -14.12
N THR A 508 -4.05 18.28 -12.86
CA THR A 508 -3.21 18.95 -11.87
C THR A 508 -2.78 17.95 -10.80
N GLN A 509 -1.53 18.08 -10.31
CA GLN A 509 -0.98 17.19 -9.27
C GLN A 509 -1.69 17.31 -7.91
N ALA A 510 -2.58 18.29 -7.73
CA ALA A 510 -3.31 18.53 -6.50
C ALA A 510 -4.66 19.20 -6.76
N VAL A 511 -5.71 18.69 -6.11
CA VAL A 511 -7.04 19.33 -6.04
C VAL A 511 -6.87 20.73 -5.41
N ALA A 512 -7.28 21.77 -6.13
CA ALA A 512 -7.21 23.15 -5.67
C ALA A 512 -8.41 23.95 -6.18
N GLY A 513 -8.95 24.79 -5.29
CA GLY A 513 -10.15 25.60 -5.47
C GLY A 513 -10.84 25.83 -4.12
N THR A 514 -11.87 26.67 -4.08
CA THR A 514 -12.64 26.92 -2.86
C THR A 514 -13.79 25.93 -2.70
N ARG A 515 -13.88 25.27 -1.53
CA ARG A 515 -14.98 24.34 -1.21
C ARG A 515 -16.34 25.05 -1.33
N GLY A 516 -17.30 24.40 -1.98
CA GLY A 516 -18.61 24.98 -2.33
C GLY A 516 -18.69 25.48 -3.77
N TYR A 517 -17.57 25.92 -4.36
CA TYR A 517 -17.50 26.39 -5.75
C TYR A 517 -16.89 25.37 -6.71
N MET A 518 -16.19 24.36 -6.17
CA MET A 518 -15.57 23.32 -7.00
C MET A 518 -16.62 22.42 -7.64
N ALA A 519 -16.49 22.23 -8.95
CA ALA A 519 -17.25 21.24 -9.69
C ALA A 519 -16.94 19.81 -9.22
N HIS A 520 -17.93 18.93 -9.27
CA HIS A 520 -17.82 17.54 -8.79
C HIS A 520 -16.64 16.81 -9.43
N GLU A 521 -16.50 16.89 -10.76
CA GLU A 521 -15.40 16.23 -11.49
C GLU A 521 -14.03 16.76 -11.09
N SER A 522 -13.92 18.05 -10.77
CA SER A 522 -12.67 18.65 -10.32
C SER A 522 -12.27 18.16 -8.94
N PHE A 523 -13.25 18.02 -8.04
CA PHE A 523 -13.05 17.49 -6.70
C PHE A 523 -12.59 16.02 -6.73
N PHE A 524 -13.23 15.17 -7.54
CA PHE A 524 -12.91 13.74 -7.60
C PHE A 524 -11.63 13.42 -8.36
N THR A 525 -11.33 14.15 -9.43
CA THR A 525 -10.27 13.77 -10.37
C THR A 525 -9.05 14.68 -10.34
N GLY A 526 -9.14 15.86 -9.71
CA GLY A 526 -8.10 16.88 -9.77
C GLY A 526 -7.94 17.54 -11.15
N HIS A 527 -8.85 17.28 -12.10
CA HIS A 527 -8.86 17.94 -13.40
C HIS A 527 -9.51 19.32 -13.31
N ALA A 528 -8.94 20.28 -14.03
CA ALA A 528 -9.54 21.59 -14.24
C ALA A 528 -9.77 21.81 -15.75
N SER A 529 -10.93 22.35 -16.11
CA SER A 529 -11.27 22.75 -17.48
C SER A 529 -12.10 24.03 -17.49
N LEU A 530 -12.42 24.52 -18.69
CA LEU A 530 -13.28 25.69 -18.84
C LEU A 530 -14.62 25.46 -18.14
N ASP A 531 -15.14 24.24 -18.21
CA ASP A 531 -16.41 23.84 -17.58
C ASP A 531 -16.36 23.90 -16.05
N THR A 532 -15.18 23.75 -15.45
CA THR A 532 -15.01 23.88 -13.99
C THR A 532 -15.13 25.34 -13.54
N ASP A 533 -14.67 26.29 -14.36
CA ASP A 533 -14.89 27.72 -14.13
C ASP A 533 -16.36 28.11 -14.37
N VAL A 534 -17.02 27.50 -15.37
CA VAL A 534 -18.46 27.71 -15.63
C VAL A 534 -19.29 27.25 -14.43
N TYR A 535 -18.98 26.09 -13.85
CA TYR A 535 -19.66 25.62 -12.63
C TYR A 535 -19.47 26.61 -11.47
N ALA A 536 -18.23 27.05 -11.24
CA ALA A 536 -17.93 28.02 -10.18
C ALA A 536 -18.66 29.36 -10.42
N PHE A 537 -18.81 29.78 -11.69
CA PHE A 537 -19.63 30.93 -12.07
C PHE A 537 -21.11 30.72 -11.74
N GLY A 538 -21.69 29.54 -12.01
CA GLY A 538 -23.07 29.22 -11.63
C GLY A 538 -23.30 29.32 -10.12
N VAL A 539 -22.38 28.78 -9.31
CA VAL A 539 -22.41 28.92 -7.84
C VAL A 539 -22.28 30.39 -7.41
N PHE A 540 -21.37 31.14 -8.03
CA PHE A 540 -21.21 32.58 -7.78
C PHE A 540 -22.49 33.36 -8.09
N VAL A 541 -23.19 33.04 -9.19
CA VAL A 541 -24.48 33.67 -9.51
C VAL A 541 -25.49 33.38 -8.41
N MET A 542 -25.61 32.13 -7.96
CA MET A 542 -26.51 31.75 -6.86
C MET A 542 -26.17 32.47 -5.55
N GLU A 543 -24.88 32.63 -5.24
CA GLU A 543 -24.39 33.41 -4.09
C GLU A 543 -24.85 34.87 -4.17
N VAL A 544 -24.70 35.51 -5.35
CA VAL A 544 -25.06 36.92 -5.56
C VAL A 544 -26.57 37.14 -5.50
N ILE A 545 -27.38 36.28 -6.11
CA ILE A 545 -28.84 36.48 -6.14
C ILE A 545 -29.50 36.20 -4.79
N SER A 546 -28.99 35.23 -4.03
CA SER A 546 -29.60 34.77 -2.77
C SER A 546 -29.04 35.45 -1.52
N GLY A 547 -27.87 36.08 -1.64
CA GLY A 547 -27.12 36.63 -0.50
C GLY A 547 -26.61 35.56 0.46
N LYS A 548 -26.58 34.28 0.05
CA LYS A 548 -26.20 33.15 0.91
C LYS A 548 -24.83 32.61 0.57
N SER A 549 -24.08 32.22 1.60
CA SER A 549 -22.74 31.66 1.44
C SER A 549 -22.80 30.21 0.93
N PRO A 550 -22.12 29.86 -0.18
CA PRO A 550 -22.06 28.48 -0.69
C PRO A 550 -21.40 27.47 0.26
N SER A 551 -20.69 27.93 1.29
CA SER A 551 -20.02 27.08 2.27
C SER A 551 -20.92 26.64 3.43
N ARG A 552 -22.14 27.17 3.54
CA ARG A 552 -23.10 26.82 4.61
C ARG A 552 -24.31 26.10 3.99
N SER A 553 -24.78 25.06 4.65
CA SER A 553 -26.07 24.45 4.34
C SER A 553 -27.21 25.36 4.79
N MET A 554 -28.33 25.30 4.08
CA MET A 554 -29.59 25.95 4.40
C MET A 554 -30.57 24.88 4.85
N LEU A 555 -31.30 25.13 5.94
CA LEU A 555 -32.43 24.28 6.30
C LEU A 555 -33.63 24.63 5.41
N TYR A 556 -34.11 23.65 4.66
CA TYR A 556 -35.32 23.74 3.84
C TYR A 556 -36.15 22.48 4.05
N ASP A 557 -37.40 22.63 4.48
CA ASP A 557 -38.31 21.53 4.80
C ASP A 557 -37.68 20.40 5.64
N ARG A 558 -36.94 20.80 6.70
CA ARG A 558 -36.18 19.91 7.62
C ARG A 558 -34.99 19.17 7.02
N GLU A 559 -34.58 19.48 5.80
CA GLU A 559 -33.36 18.98 5.16
C GLU A 559 -32.28 20.05 5.09
N GLU A 560 -31.02 19.65 5.24
CA GLU A 560 -29.87 20.53 5.03
C GLU A 560 -29.42 20.46 3.57
N LEU A 561 -29.65 21.54 2.81
CA LEU A 561 -29.29 21.64 1.40
C LEU A 561 -28.17 22.66 1.20
N TYR A 562 -27.22 22.36 0.33
CA TYR A 562 -26.25 23.36 -0.15
C TYR A 562 -26.87 24.22 -1.25
N ILE A 563 -26.29 25.38 -1.52
CA ILE A 563 -26.88 26.41 -2.37
C ILE A 563 -27.35 25.92 -3.75
N VAL A 564 -26.64 24.97 -4.36
CA VAL A 564 -27.02 24.39 -5.66
C VAL A 564 -28.27 23.52 -5.53
N ASP A 565 -28.31 22.60 -4.57
CA ASP A 565 -29.45 21.72 -4.32
C ASP A 565 -30.69 22.52 -3.87
N TRP A 566 -30.47 23.51 -3.01
CA TRP A 566 -31.49 24.44 -2.56
C TRP A 566 -32.12 25.22 -3.73
N THR A 567 -31.30 25.76 -4.62
CA THR A 567 -31.79 26.49 -5.82
C THR A 567 -32.53 25.56 -6.77
N TRP A 568 -32.02 24.34 -6.98
CA TRP A 568 -32.68 23.36 -7.85
C TRP A 568 -34.05 22.94 -7.30
N ARG A 569 -34.19 22.83 -5.97
CA ARG A 569 -35.46 22.53 -5.30
C ARG A 569 -36.50 23.64 -5.51
N HIS A 570 -36.10 24.90 -5.40
CA HIS A 570 -37.01 26.03 -5.66
C HIS A 570 -37.42 26.09 -7.13
N TYR A 571 -36.49 25.78 -8.05
CA TYR A 571 -36.81 25.67 -9.47
C TYR A 571 -37.82 24.56 -9.76
N SER A 572 -37.63 23.36 -9.18
CA SER A 572 -38.56 22.24 -9.36
C SER A 572 -39.92 22.48 -8.73
N GLU A 573 -40.03 23.34 -7.72
CA GLU A 573 -41.32 23.73 -7.14
C GLU A 573 -41.99 24.90 -7.87
N GLY A 574 -41.36 25.45 -8.92
CA GLY A 574 -41.87 26.65 -9.61
C GLY A 574 -41.73 27.94 -8.80
N LYS A 575 -40.90 27.92 -7.74
CA LYS A 575 -40.67 29.01 -6.78
C LYS A 575 -39.35 29.73 -7.01
N VAL A 576 -38.97 29.91 -8.27
CA VAL A 576 -37.67 30.51 -8.66
C VAL A 576 -37.44 31.88 -8.02
N LEU A 577 -38.49 32.70 -7.92
CA LEU A 577 -38.40 34.04 -7.36
C LEU A 577 -38.11 34.04 -5.85
N GLU A 578 -38.45 32.97 -5.12
CA GLU A 578 -38.13 32.82 -3.69
C GLU A 578 -36.64 32.58 -3.44
N THR A 579 -35.86 32.31 -4.48
CA THR A 579 -34.39 32.23 -4.37
C THR A 579 -33.71 33.58 -4.18
N ALA A 580 -34.44 34.68 -4.45
CA ALA A 580 -33.95 36.03 -4.30
C ALA A 580 -33.61 36.35 -2.83
N ASP A 581 -32.57 37.14 -2.64
CA ASP A 581 -32.20 37.67 -1.33
C ASP A 581 -33.35 38.49 -0.75
N ALA A 582 -33.77 38.16 0.48
CA ALA A 582 -34.86 38.85 1.17
C ALA A 582 -34.63 40.36 1.31
N VAL A 583 -33.36 40.80 1.32
CA VAL A 583 -32.98 42.22 1.38
C VAL A 583 -33.41 42.98 0.12
N LEU A 584 -33.62 42.31 -1.01
CA LEU A 584 -34.12 42.92 -2.24
C LEU A 584 -35.64 43.19 -2.21
N GLY A 585 -36.37 42.58 -1.26
CA GLY A 585 -37.84 42.69 -1.17
C GLY A 585 -38.51 42.26 -2.48
N VAL A 586 -39.31 43.14 -3.07
CA VAL A 586 -39.92 42.96 -4.41
C VAL A 586 -39.27 43.86 -5.48
N VAL A 587 -38.13 44.48 -5.17
CA VAL A 587 -37.49 45.49 -6.03
C VAL A 587 -36.42 44.84 -6.91
N TYR A 588 -36.87 43.97 -7.81
CA TYR A 588 -36.04 43.34 -8.85
C TYR A 588 -36.88 43.05 -10.10
N ASN A 589 -36.20 42.86 -11.23
CA ASN A 589 -36.87 42.46 -12.47
C ASN A 589 -37.06 40.94 -12.47
N GLU A 590 -38.30 40.46 -12.35
CA GLU A 590 -38.62 39.04 -12.25
C GLU A 590 -38.14 38.22 -13.46
N ALA A 591 -38.25 38.76 -14.68
CA ALA A 591 -37.78 38.09 -15.89
C ALA A 591 -36.25 37.96 -15.91
N GLN A 592 -35.53 38.99 -15.46
CA GLN A 592 -34.08 38.90 -15.29
C GLN A 592 -33.68 37.92 -14.19
N MET A 593 -34.43 37.89 -13.08
CA MET A 593 -34.19 36.96 -11.97
C MET A 593 -34.36 35.51 -12.43
N ASP A 594 -35.49 35.18 -13.05
CA ASP A 594 -35.77 33.84 -13.59
C ASP A 594 -34.71 33.41 -14.61
N CYS A 595 -34.38 34.29 -15.56
CA CYS A 595 -33.31 34.06 -16.54
C CYS A 595 -31.96 33.77 -15.85
N THR A 596 -31.61 34.53 -14.82
CA THR A 596 -30.35 34.39 -14.08
C THR A 596 -30.29 33.08 -13.31
N VAL A 597 -31.37 32.68 -12.65
CA VAL A 597 -31.45 31.41 -11.92
C VAL A 597 -31.33 30.23 -12.86
N ARG A 598 -32.07 30.23 -13.99
CA ARG A 598 -31.99 29.16 -14.98
C ARG A 598 -30.60 29.03 -15.58
N LEU A 599 -29.95 30.15 -15.92
CA LEU A 599 -28.57 30.15 -16.37
C LEU A 599 -27.63 29.57 -15.31
N ALA A 600 -27.79 29.96 -14.04
CA ALA A 600 -26.96 29.45 -12.94
C ALA A 600 -27.10 27.93 -12.77
N LEU A 601 -28.32 27.40 -12.85
CA LEU A 601 -28.59 25.96 -12.80
C LEU A 601 -27.97 25.22 -13.98
N ALA A 602 -28.07 25.77 -15.19
CA ALA A 602 -27.43 25.20 -16.38
C ALA A 602 -25.89 25.20 -16.26
N CYS A 603 -25.30 26.28 -15.74
CA CYS A 603 -23.87 26.35 -15.41
C CYS A 603 -23.46 25.29 -14.37
N CYS A 604 -24.34 25.01 -13.40
CA CYS A 604 -24.12 24.00 -12.35
C CYS A 604 -24.52 22.58 -12.75
N HIS A 605 -24.76 22.31 -14.04
CA HIS A 605 -25.15 20.98 -14.49
C HIS A 605 -24.08 19.93 -14.09
N PRO A 606 -24.47 18.77 -13.50
CA PRO A 606 -23.53 17.75 -13.04
C PRO A 606 -22.63 17.21 -14.15
N ASN A 607 -23.16 17.00 -15.35
CA ASN A 607 -22.37 16.67 -16.55
C ASN A 607 -21.74 17.96 -17.13
N PRO A 608 -20.39 18.08 -17.18
CA PRO A 608 -19.70 19.23 -17.74
C PRO A 608 -20.06 19.52 -19.21
N ARG A 609 -20.39 18.51 -20.01
CA ARG A 609 -20.70 18.66 -21.44
C ARG A 609 -22.03 19.36 -21.70
N GLU A 610 -22.91 19.40 -20.72
CA GLU A 610 -24.22 20.07 -20.82
C GLU A 610 -24.16 21.52 -20.31
N ARG A 611 -23.01 21.95 -19.76
CA ARG A 611 -22.85 23.32 -19.26
C ARG A 611 -22.70 24.29 -20.43
N PRO A 612 -23.32 25.48 -20.39
CA PRO A 612 -23.12 26.49 -21.41
C PRO A 612 -21.67 27.01 -21.38
N SER A 613 -21.15 27.44 -22.54
CA SER A 613 -19.89 28.19 -22.55
C SER A 613 -20.07 29.56 -21.88
N MET A 614 -18.98 30.18 -21.39
CA MET A 614 -19.07 31.55 -20.85
C MET A 614 -19.51 32.57 -21.91
N ARG A 615 -19.22 32.33 -23.19
CA ARG A 615 -19.76 33.15 -24.30
C ARG A 615 -21.28 33.07 -24.38
N THR A 616 -21.83 31.85 -24.26
CA THR A 616 -23.27 31.60 -24.20
C THR A 616 -23.87 32.30 -22.99
N ALA A 617 -23.26 32.17 -21.81
CA ALA A 617 -23.72 32.81 -20.58
C ALA A 617 -23.79 34.34 -20.71
N VAL A 618 -22.79 34.97 -21.32
CA VAL A 618 -22.82 36.43 -21.61
C VAL A 618 -23.99 36.80 -22.51
N GLN A 619 -24.23 36.05 -23.59
CA GLN A 619 -25.33 36.33 -24.52
C GLN A 619 -26.71 36.19 -23.86
N VAL A 620 -26.88 35.22 -22.97
CA VAL A 620 -28.12 35.05 -22.19
C VAL A 620 -28.33 36.24 -21.26
N LEU A 621 -27.30 36.67 -20.54
CA LEU A 621 -27.36 37.79 -19.59
C LEU A 621 -27.60 39.15 -20.26
N ILE A 622 -27.18 39.35 -21.51
CA ILE A 622 -27.48 40.60 -22.24
C ILE A 622 -28.79 40.54 -23.04
N GLY A 623 -29.54 39.43 -22.94
CA GLY A 623 -30.79 39.22 -23.68
C GLY A 623 -30.62 38.89 -25.17
N GLY A 624 -29.40 38.56 -25.59
CA GLY A 624 -29.10 38.14 -26.97
C GLY A 624 -29.48 36.68 -27.28
N MET A 625 -29.69 35.86 -26.25
CA MET A 625 -30.20 34.50 -26.35
C MET A 625 -31.21 34.21 -25.24
N PRO A 626 -32.19 33.30 -25.46
CA PRO A 626 -33.09 32.85 -24.41
C PRO A 626 -32.31 32.12 -23.31
N ALA A 627 -32.83 32.16 -22.09
CA ALA A 627 -32.29 31.36 -21.00
C ALA A 627 -32.33 29.87 -21.35
N PRO A 628 -31.31 29.07 -20.96
CA PRO A 628 -31.41 27.62 -21.08
C PRO A 628 -32.56 27.11 -20.21
N ASP A 629 -33.08 25.92 -20.52
CA ASP A 629 -34.06 25.22 -19.70
C ASP A 629 -33.38 24.06 -18.95
N PRO A 630 -33.00 24.26 -17.68
CA PRO A 630 -32.44 23.18 -16.86
C PRO A 630 -33.48 22.05 -16.66
N PRO A 631 -33.02 20.80 -16.50
CA PRO A 631 -33.92 19.70 -16.17
C PRO A 631 -34.63 19.98 -14.83
N PHE A 632 -35.91 19.63 -14.78
CA PHE A 632 -36.80 19.90 -13.65
C PHE A 632 -36.28 19.31 -12.34
N GLU A 633 -35.76 18.09 -12.38
CA GLU A 633 -35.02 17.48 -11.26
C GLU A 633 -33.52 17.55 -11.51
N LYS A 634 -32.74 17.69 -10.43
CA LYS A 634 -31.28 17.72 -10.50
C LYS A 634 -30.77 16.35 -10.98
N PRO A 635 -30.04 16.28 -12.11
CA PRO A 635 -29.46 15.02 -12.56
C PRO A 635 -28.45 14.47 -11.55
N THR A 636 -28.28 13.15 -11.52
CA THR A 636 -27.23 12.54 -10.72
C THR A 636 -25.87 12.77 -11.39
N PHE A 637 -24.85 13.11 -10.61
CA PHE A 637 -23.47 13.14 -11.11
C PHE A 637 -22.98 11.72 -11.41
N VAL A 638 -22.53 11.47 -12.65
CA VAL A 638 -21.96 10.19 -13.09
C VAL A 638 -20.56 10.43 -13.66
N TRP A 639 -19.58 9.66 -13.19
CA TRP A 639 -18.19 9.78 -13.64
C TRP A 639 -17.48 8.41 -13.74
N PRO A 640 -16.66 8.13 -14.78
CA PRO A 640 -16.45 8.94 -15.98
C PRO A 640 -17.73 9.04 -16.82
N LEU A 641 -17.83 10.07 -17.66
CA LEU A 641 -19.01 10.27 -18.51
C LEU A 641 -19.14 9.09 -19.48
N SER A 642 -20.16 8.24 -19.29
CA SER A 642 -20.46 7.11 -20.17
C SER A 642 -20.95 7.62 -21.53
N GLY A 643 -20.05 7.77 -22.52
CA GLY A 643 -20.43 8.18 -23.88
C GLY A 643 -19.27 8.55 -24.81
N LYS A 644 -18.94 7.59 -25.68
CA LYS A 644 -18.01 7.55 -26.84
C LYS A 644 -16.49 7.69 -26.57
N GLN A 645 -15.78 6.67 -27.03
CA GLN A 645 -14.34 6.38 -26.96
C GLN A 645 -13.44 7.58 -27.29
N GLN A 646 -12.45 7.80 -26.43
CA GLN A 646 -11.10 8.11 -26.87
C GLN A 646 -10.22 6.99 -26.31
N GLU A 647 -9.75 6.10 -27.18
CA GLU A 647 -8.75 5.08 -26.81
C GLU A 647 -7.53 5.80 -26.26
N ILE A 648 -7.35 5.74 -24.95
CA ILE A 648 -6.05 6.01 -24.34
C ILE A 648 -5.28 4.70 -24.48
N GLU A 649 -4.45 4.62 -25.50
CA GLU A 649 -3.46 3.56 -25.68
C GLU A 649 -2.50 3.61 -24.48
N LEU A 650 -2.80 2.86 -23.42
CA LEU A 650 -1.88 2.63 -22.31
C LEU A 650 -0.75 1.73 -22.83
N ARG A 651 0.39 2.33 -23.17
CA ARG A 651 1.62 1.56 -23.40
C ARG A 651 2.00 0.84 -22.11
N HIS A 652 1.96 -0.50 -22.20
CA HIS A 652 2.47 -1.49 -21.27
C HIS A 652 1.68 -1.68 -19.97
N VAL A 653 0.69 -2.57 -19.98
CA VAL A 653 0.71 -3.89 -19.29
C VAL A 653 -0.36 -4.76 -19.95
N GLY A 654 0.03 -5.88 -20.54
CA GLY A 654 -0.92 -6.85 -21.09
C GLY A 654 -1.59 -7.65 -19.98
N VAL A 655 -2.92 -7.79 -20.03
CA VAL A 655 -3.72 -9.03 -19.92
C VAL A 655 -5.15 -8.68 -20.35
N LEU A 656 -5.65 -9.38 -21.38
CA LEU A 656 -7.03 -9.30 -21.86
C LEU A 656 -7.95 -10.12 -20.95
N PHE A 657 -9.06 -9.55 -20.50
CA PHE A 657 -10.27 -10.32 -20.19
C PHE A 657 -11.49 -9.57 -20.74
N THR A 658 -12.04 -10.09 -21.84
CA THR A 658 -13.33 -9.67 -22.39
C THR A 658 -14.44 -10.48 -21.70
N GLY A 659 -15.35 -9.79 -21.01
CA GLY A 659 -16.59 -10.38 -20.52
C GLY A 659 -17.74 -9.40 -20.74
N GLN A 660 -18.62 -9.71 -21.70
CA GLN A 660 -19.93 -9.08 -21.84
C GLN A 660 -20.77 -9.41 -20.60
N LEU A 661 -21.33 -8.39 -19.94
CA LEU A 661 -22.50 -8.58 -19.08
C LEU A 661 -23.57 -7.55 -19.42
N SER A 662 -24.62 -8.07 -20.02
CA SER A 662 -25.89 -7.41 -20.25
C SER A 662 -26.84 -7.63 -19.07
N PHE A 663 -27.81 -6.72 -18.98
CA PHE A 663 -29.16 -6.83 -18.41
C PHE A 663 -29.44 -6.35 -16.96
N CYS A 664 -30.26 -5.29 -16.96
CA CYS A 664 -31.49 -5.02 -16.20
C CYS A 664 -31.59 -5.21 -14.68
N SER A 665 -31.89 -4.09 -14.03
CA SER A 665 -33.13 -3.83 -13.24
C SER A 665 -33.97 -5.06 -12.84
N LYS A 666 -34.10 -5.28 -11.52
CA LYS A 666 -35.37 -5.18 -10.79
C LYS A 666 -35.19 -5.36 -9.27
N THR A 667 -35.68 -4.36 -8.54
CA THR A 667 -36.45 -4.37 -7.28
C THR A 667 -36.51 -5.65 -6.41
N SER A 668 -36.16 -5.47 -5.12
CA SER A 668 -36.92 -5.85 -3.91
C SER A 668 -37.65 -7.20 -3.89
N THR A 669 -37.23 -8.14 -3.04
CA THR A 669 -37.89 -8.51 -1.75
C THR A 669 -37.16 -9.69 -1.07
N SER A 670 -37.29 -9.73 0.25
CA SER A 670 -36.90 -10.79 1.18
C SER A 670 -37.39 -12.20 0.81
N LEU A 671 -36.63 -13.25 1.14
CA LEU A 671 -37.02 -14.28 2.12
C LEU A 671 -35.92 -15.35 2.31
N THR A 672 -36.04 -15.98 3.47
CA THR A 672 -35.13 -16.81 4.24
C THR A 672 -34.84 -18.21 3.70
N GLY A 673 -33.60 -18.66 3.97
CA GLY A 673 -33.21 -19.96 4.54
C GLY A 673 -33.99 -21.24 4.21
N ARG A 674 -33.28 -22.20 3.60
CA ARG A 674 -32.75 -23.38 4.31
C ARG A 674 -31.47 -23.86 3.63
#